data_AF-A0A7D5UYN5-F1
#
_entry.id   AF-A0A7D5UYN5-F1
#
_cell.length_a   1.000
_cell.length_b   1.000
_cell.length_c   1.000
_cell.angle_alpha   90.00
_cell.angle_beta   90.00
_cell.angle_gamma   90.00
#
_symmetry.space_group_name_H-M   'P 1'
#
loop_
_entity.id
_entity.type
_entity.pdbx_description
1 polymer ?
#
loop_
_entity_poly.entity_id
_entity_poly.type
_entity_poly.pdbx_seq_one_letter_code
_entity_poly.pdbx_strand_id
1 'polypeptide(L)'
;MPPRLTKLWRPVAAATAVTAVTLGGTVIYSRANKNLSHDRALVPPRRDANGKIVPPAFPPIRSRAEQLAELRKHNAKDAEYDILIIGGGATGTGIALDAVTRGLKVALVERDDFSAGTSSKSTKLVHGGVRYLEKAVWNLDYPQLELVIEALRERRGFLNIAPHLSSSLPILLPLQSWFQAPYLWAGCKMYDLLAGSQGLESSYLLSRTKAIDAFPLLKRDKLVGALVYYDGQHNDSRMNVSLALTASLYGATVLNHVEVTALDKDADGKICGATVRDLMAGEESSSRPFSVRAKGVINATGPFADAIERMDDPQRKEIIAPASGAHVMLSGKLCPKGMGILDAATSDGRVVFVLPWQGMTVAGTTDNASAVEREPVARQDDVDFILKEVSKLLEPESVLTRDDVLATWSGIRPLVRDPKAGNTESLVRSHLVTVSPSGLLTCAGGKWTTYRQMAEDAVDEAIGAFGLTPRPVALPDISGHQLPSLTTDGRCRTLSTPVLGAHGFSTSLPSQLMEVYPIDADVAHHLATNYGDRAWAVLAASPSVSRVAPSFPFIESELRHAVRSEAACTAADVIARRMRLAFLDVDVALHALPRVIDVLAEELAWSESRKEQEWRDTVRFMRSMGLDEDKLGVTREDVVTGKVRARRALGAKEPAKDVEIPLGRELEAGAMRNAA
;
A
#
# COMPACT_ATOMS: atom_id res chain seq x y z
N MET A 1 58.08 35.81 39.06
CA MET A 1 56.91 35.21 39.75
C MET A 1 55.70 36.11 39.50
N PRO A 2 54.45 35.64 39.34
CA PRO A 2 53.85 34.36 38.92
C PRO A 2 52.92 34.60 37.66
N PRO A 3 51.87 33.81 37.33
CA PRO A 3 51.76 32.37 37.11
C PRO A 3 51.26 31.98 35.69
N ARG A 4 51.55 30.73 35.31
CA ARG A 4 50.96 29.98 34.17
C ARG A 4 49.66 29.32 34.63
N LEU A 5 48.51 29.63 34.02
CA LEU A 5 47.27 28.84 34.11
C LEU A 5 46.29 29.23 32.97
N THR A 6 46.44 28.66 31.77
CA THR A 6 45.40 28.69 30.71
C THR A 6 45.70 27.66 29.60
N LYS A 7 45.69 26.35 29.92
CA LYS A 7 45.73 25.29 28.88
C LYS A 7 44.88 24.05 29.19
N LEU A 8 43.81 24.17 29.99
CA LEU A 8 42.93 23.02 30.31
C LEU A 8 41.45 23.15 29.87
N TRP A 9 41.01 24.30 29.35
CA TRP A 9 39.57 24.52 29.11
C TRP A 9 39.07 24.22 27.69
N ARG A 10 39.97 24.02 26.71
CA ARG A 10 39.58 23.67 25.34
C ARG A 10 39.15 22.21 25.11
N PRO A 11 39.75 21.18 25.75
CA PRO A 11 39.28 19.80 25.57
C PRO A 11 37.99 19.49 26.36
N VAL A 12 37.73 20.19 27.48
CA VAL A 12 36.51 19.99 28.29
C VAL A 12 35.28 20.64 27.64
N ALA A 13 35.43 21.78 26.97
CA ALA A 13 34.34 22.42 26.22
C ALA A 13 33.96 21.63 24.95
N ALA A 14 34.93 21.02 24.27
CA ALA A 14 34.67 20.13 23.13
C ALA A 14 34.01 18.80 23.58
N ALA A 15 34.46 18.23 24.70
CA ALA A 15 33.85 17.03 25.27
C ALA A 15 32.42 17.28 25.76
N THR A 16 32.14 18.42 26.40
CA THR A 16 30.77 18.78 26.83
C THR A 16 29.85 19.15 25.67
N ALA A 17 30.36 19.79 24.61
CA ALA A 17 29.58 20.03 23.39
C ALA A 17 29.23 18.71 22.65
N VAL A 18 30.18 17.78 22.50
CA VAL A 18 29.92 16.46 21.90
C VAL A 18 28.98 15.63 22.77
N THR A 19 29.12 15.68 24.10
CA THR A 19 28.25 14.95 25.04
C THR A 19 26.84 15.53 25.10
N ALA A 20 26.68 16.86 25.01
CA ALA A 20 25.37 17.52 24.97
C ALA A 20 24.65 17.29 23.63
N VAL A 21 25.38 17.28 22.51
CA VAL A 21 24.81 16.94 21.18
C VAL A 21 24.43 15.46 21.11
N THR A 22 25.25 14.55 21.66
CA THR A 22 24.92 13.12 21.70
C THR A 22 23.78 12.81 22.67
N LEU A 23 23.75 13.37 23.89
CA LEU A 23 22.62 13.18 24.81
C LEU A 23 21.34 13.84 24.29
N GLY A 24 21.42 15.08 23.80
CA GLY A 24 20.28 15.78 23.22
C GLY A 24 19.74 15.07 21.98
N GLY A 25 20.62 14.64 21.07
CA GLY A 25 20.28 13.82 19.91
C GLY A 25 19.67 12.47 20.29
N THR A 26 20.21 11.79 21.29
CA THR A 26 19.70 10.49 21.77
C THR A 26 18.33 10.61 22.44
N VAL A 27 18.10 11.68 23.22
CA VAL A 27 16.81 11.96 23.87
C VAL A 27 15.75 12.35 22.83
N ILE A 28 16.09 13.18 21.83
CA ILE A 28 15.19 13.53 20.73
C ILE A 28 14.87 12.29 19.88
N TYR A 29 15.88 11.48 19.55
CA TYR A 29 15.72 10.22 18.82
C TYR A 29 14.83 9.22 19.57
N SER A 30 15.07 9.02 20.88
CA SER A 30 14.25 8.13 21.72
C SER A 30 12.79 8.60 21.82
N ARG A 31 12.55 9.91 21.92
CA ARG A 31 11.20 10.47 22.00
C ARG A 31 10.46 10.41 20.66
N ALA A 32 11.15 10.59 19.53
CA ALA A 32 10.58 10.44 18.19
C ALA A 32 10.21 8.98 17.86
N ASN A 33 10.99 8.01 18.37
CA ASN A 33 10.75 6.60 18.15
C ASN A 33 9.55 6.06 18.98
N LYS A 34 9.33 6.59 20.19
CA LYS A 34 8.12 6.30 21.00
C LYS A 34 6.80 6.69 20.32
N ASN A 35 6.82 7.58 19.32
CA ASN A 35 5.60 7.97 18.61
C ASN A 35 5.21 7.00 17.49
N LEU A 36 6.05 6.01 17.13
CA LEU A 36 5.72 4.98 16.12
C LEU A 36 5.32 3.63 16.72
N SER A 37 5.41 3.46 18.04
CA SER A 37 4.98 2.22 18.69
C SER A 37 3.46 2.05 18.65
N HIS A 38 2.71 3.16 18.57
CA HIS A 38 1.24 3.17 18.54
C HIS A 38 0.60 2.36 19.70
N ASP A 39 1.26 2.37 20.87
CA ASP A 39 0.77 1.71 22.09
C ASP A 39 -0.54 2.31 22.61
N ARG A 40 -0.83 3.54 22.19
CA ARG A 40 -2.06 4.25 22.48
C ARG A 40 -2.71 4.70 21.18
N ALA A 41 -4.01 4.48 21.08
CA ALA A 41 -4.81 5.01 19.99
C ALA A 41 -4.86 6.54 20.04
N LEU A 42 -4.99 7.17 18.87
CA LEU A 42 -5.26 8.60 18.77
C LEU A 42 -6.55 8.95 19.53
N VAL A 43 -7.54 8.04 19.46
CA VAL A 43 -8.76 8.10 20.27
C VAL A 43 -8.99 6.75 20.95
N PRO A 44 -8.86 6.67 22.29
CA PRO A 44 -9.11 5.42 23.01
C PRO A 44 -10.59 5.01 22.94
N PRO A 45 -10.91 3.71 22.99
CA PRO A 45 -12.29 3.25 23.02
C PRO A 45 -13.02 3.75 24.27
N ARG A 46 -14.30 4.11 24.12
CA ARG A 46 -15.14 4.45 25.25
C ARG A 46 -15.50 3.19 26.03
N ARG A 47 -15.65 3.31 27.34
CA ARG A 47 -16.14 2.25 28.22
C ARG A 47 -17.40 2.71 28.93
N ASP A 48 -18.35 1.81 29.14
CA ASP A 48 -19.59 2.08 29.88
C ASP A 48 -19.38 2.10 31.41
N ALA A 49 -20.45 2.29 32.17
CA ALA A 49 -20.39 2.34 33.64
C ALA A 49 -19.88 1.04 34.29
N ASN A 50 -19.98 -0.09 33.57
CA ASN A 50 -19.49 -1.40 34.01
C ASN A 50 -18.06 -1.68 33.51
N GLY A 51 -17.44 -0.70 32.84
CA GLY A 51 -16.11 -0.83 32.28
C GLY A 51 -16.05 -1.61 30.97
N LYS A 52 -17.18 -1.96 30.34
CA LYS A 52 -17.19 -2.69 29.06
C LYS A 52 -16.93 -1.74 27.90
N ILE A 53 -16.15 -2.17 26.91
CA ILE A 53 -15.93 -1.40 25.68
C ILE A 53 -17.26 -1.17 24.97
N VAL A 54 -17.50 0.08 24.59
CA VAL A 54 -18.58 0.49 23.68
C VAL A 54 -17.97 0.68 22.29
N PRO A 55 -18.27 -0.22 21.33
CA PRO A 55 -17.76 -0.09 19.97
C PRO A 55 -18.13 1.27 19.35
N PRO A 56 -17.22 1.91 18.60
CA PRO A 56 -17.51 3.16 17.91
C PRO A 56 -18.56 2.97 16.81
N ALA A 57 -19.34 4.02 16.57
CA ALA A 57 -20.34 4.07 15.50
C ALA A 57 -19.84 5.01 14.40
N PHE A 58 -19.56 4.45 13.22
CA PHE A 58 -18.95 5.21 12.13
C PHE A 58 -19.99 5.83 11.19
N PRO A 59 -19.68 6.96 10.54
CA PRO A 59 -20.55 7.50 9.50
C PRO A 59 -20.67 6.52 8.33
N PRO A 60 -21.86 6.41 7.71
CA PRO A 60 -22.05 5.59 6.53
C PRO A 60 -21.27 6.16 5.35
N ILE A 61 -20.77 5.28 4.50
CA ILE A 61 -20.16 5.65 3.22
C ILE A 61 -21.28 5.72 2.19
N ARG A 62 -21.25 6.75 1.33
CA ARG A 62 -22.25 6.91 0.26
C ARG A 62 -22.23 5.67 -0.64
N SER A 63 -23.42 5.11 -0.86
CA SER A 63 -23.59 3.97 -1.76
C SER A 63 -23.13 4.32 -3.18
N ARG A 64 -22.77 3.29 -3.95
CA ARG A 64 -22.43 3.46 -5.38
C ARG A 64 -23.52 4.20 -6.14
N ALA A 65 -24.79 3.85 -5.90
CA ALA A 65 -25.93 4.46 -6.57
C ALA A 65 -26.05 5.96 -6.28
N GLU A 66 -25.87 6.37 -5.01
CA GLU A 66 -25.86 7.79 -4.63
C GLU A 66 -24.69 8.56 -5.26
N GLN A 67 -23.50 7.96 -5.28
CA GLN A 67 -22.33 8.58 -5.90
C GLN A 67 -22.49 8.72 -7.42
N LEU A 68 -23.05 7.70 -8.10
CA LEU A 68 -23.33 7.75 -9.53
C LEU A 68 -24.43 8.77 -9.87
N ALA A 69 -25.48 8.84 -9.04
CA ALA A 69 -26.51 9.87 -9.18
C ALA A 69 -25.94 11.27 -9.00
N GLU A 70 -25.02 11.46 -8.03
CA GLU A 70 -24.32 12.74 -7.85
C GLU A 70 -23.47 13.08 -9.07
N LEU A 71 -22.64 12.15 -9.54
CA LEU A 71 -21.79 12.35 -10.72
C LEU A 71 -22.61 12.79 -11.96
N ARG A 72 -23.79 12.18 -12.17
CA ARG A 72 -24.70 12.53 -13.29
C ARG A 72 -25.31 13.93 -13.20
N LYS A 73 -25.45 14.51 -12.01
CA LYS A 73 -25.98 15.89 -11.85
C LYS A 73 -25.03 16.95 -12.37
N HIS A 74 -23.74 16.64 -12.46
CA HIS A 74 -22.69 17.60 -12.80
C HIS A 74 -22.39 17.60 -14.30
N ASN A 75 -23.44 17.73 -15.13
CA ASN A 75 -23.34 17.78 -16.59
C ASN A 75 -23.54 19.20 -17.17
N ALA A 76 -23.85 20.18 -16.32
CA ALA A 76 -24.09 21.58 -16.68
C ALA A 76 -23.03 22.51 -16.07
N LYS A 77 -22.83 23.70 -16.67
CA LYS A 77 -21.75 24.64 -16.33
C LYS A 77 -21.89 25.23 -14.93
N ASP A 78 -23.11 25.51 -14.49
CA ASP A 78 -23.44 26.01 -13.15
C ASP A 78 -23.30 24.95 -12.04
N ALA A 79 -23.21 23.68 -12.42
CA ALA A 79 -23.09 22.56 -11.51
C ALA A 79 -21.73 21.82 -11.63
N GLU A 80 -20.72 22.35 -12.31
CA GLU A 80 -19.48 21.60 -12.55
C GLU A 80 -18.67 21.27 -11.28
N TYR A 81 -17.81 20.26 -11.36
CA TYR A 81 -16.78 20.01 -10.35
C TYR A 81 -15.65 21.03 -10.47
N ASP A 82 -14.92 21.29 -9.38
CA ASP A 82 -13.66 22.03 -9.49
C ASP A 82 -12.61 21.16 -10.18
N ILE A 83 -12.54 19.88 -9.82
CA ILE A 83 -11.60 18.91 -10.41
C ILE A 83 -12.28 17.57 -10.66
N LEU A 84 -12.08 17.01 -11.86
CA LEU A 84 -12.33 15.61 -12.19
C LEU A 84 -11.00 14.86 -12.35
N ILE A 85 -10.81 13.80 -11.57
CA ILE A 85 -9.60 12.98 -11.54
C ILE A 85 -9.87 11.66 -12.25
N ILE A 86 -9.00 11.29 -13.18
CA ILE A 86 -9.06 10.04 -13.95
C ILE A 86 -8.01 9.08 -13.40
N GLY A 87 -8.46 7.96 -12.85
CA GLY A 87 -7.62 6.92 -12.25
C GLY A 87 -7.70 6.91 -10.72
N GLY A 88 -8.00 5.75 -10.15
CA GLY A 88 -8.14 5.47 -8.72
C GLY A 88 -7.01 4.60 -8.17
N GLY A 89 -5.80 4.74 -8.72
CA GLY A 89 -4.57 4.29 -8.08
C GLY A 89 -4.07 5.30 -7.03
N ALA A 90 -2.89 5.03 -6.45
CA ALA A 90 -2.32 5.81 -5.35
C ALA A 90 -2.24 7.31 -5.64
N THR A 91 -1.84 7.66 -6.87
CA THR A 91 -1.75 9.04 -7.34
C THR A 91 -3.12 9.72 -7.32
N GLY A 92 -4.12 9.13 -7.98
CA GLY A 92 -5.44 9.74 -8.08
C GLY A 92 -6.19 9.80 -6.75
N THR A 93 -6.13 8.74 -5.93
CA THR A 93 -6.77 8.73 -4.60
C THR A 93 -6.08 9.72 -3.65
N GLY A 94 -4.77 9.88 -3.74
CA GLY A 94 -4.01 10.93 -3.05
C GLY A 94 -4.45 12.34 -3.48
N ILE A 95 -4.54 12.60 -4.79
CA ILE A 95 -5.00 13.89 -5.34
C ILE A 95 -6.42 14.19 -4.87
N ALA A 96 -7.31 13.19 -4.89
CA ALA A 96 -8.70 13.36 -4.46
C ALA A 96 -8.79 13.74 -2.97
N LEU A 97 -8.02 13.06 -2.12
CA LEU A 97 -7.97 13.34 -0.69
C LEU A 97 -7.39 14.73 -0.41
N ASP A 98 -6.30 15.10 -1.08
CA ASP A 98 -5.73 16.43 -0.91
C ASP A 98 -6.69 17.53 -1.36
N ALA A 99 -7.20 17.45 -2.60
CA ALA A 99 -8.11 18.45 -3.16
C ALA A 99 -9.38 18.64 -2.31
N VAL A 100 -10.01 17.56 -1.83
CA VAL A 100 -11.24 17.68 -1.02
C VAL A 100 -10.95 18.31 0.35
N THR A 101 -9.80 18.01 0.96
CA THR A 101 -9.43 18.62 2.26
C THR A 101 -9.05 20.09 2.15
N ARG A 102 -8.72 20.57 0.94
CA ARG A 102 -8.55 22.00 0.62
C ARG A 102 -9.86 22.71 0.29
N GLY A 103 -11.00 22.02 0.42
CA GLY A 103 -12.34 22.57 0.22
C GLY A 103 -12.82 22.61 -1.24
N LEU A 104 -12.11 21.95 -2.16
CA LEU A 104 -12.50 21.85 -3.57
C LEU A 104 -13.61 20.80 -3.75
N LYS A 105 -14.45 21.01 -4.77
CA LYS A 105 -15.48 20.04 -5.17
C LYS A 105 -14.88 19.03 -6.15
N VAL A 106 -14.72 17.79 -5.69
CA VAL A 106 -13.91 16.77 -6.37
C VAL A 106 -14.75 15.58 -6.85
N ALA A 107 -14.46 15.13 -8.07
CA ALA A 107 -14.84 13.82 -8.59
C ALA A 107 -13.60 12.98 -8.93
N LEU A 108 -13.65 11.68 -8.67
CA LEU A 108 -12.68 10.70 -9.13
C LEU A 108 -13.41 9.51 -9.76
N VAL A 109 -12.95 9.10 -10.93
CA VAL A 109 -13.44 7.91 -11.63
C VAL A 109 -12.29 6.94 -11.94
N GLU A 110 -12.52 5.66 -11.67
CA GLU A 110 -11.60 4.55 -11.94
C GLU A 110 -12.31 3.52 -12.81
N ARG A 111 -11.67 3.11 -13.91
CA ARG A 111 -12.24 2.18 -14.88
C ARG A 111 -12.45 0.79 -14.29
N ASP A 112 -11.48 0.29 -13.54
CA ASP A 112 -11.50 -1.02 -12.91
C ASP A 112 -11.87 -0.84 -11.42
N ASP A 113 -11.27 -1.58 -10.50
CA ASP A 113 -11.43 -1.30 -9.06
C ASP A 113 -10.33 -0.36 -8.54
N PHE A 114 -10.57 0.28 -7.40
CA PHE A 114 -9.52 1.03 -6.71
C PHE A 114 -8.30 0.13 -6.50
N SER A 115 -7.13 0.63 -6.88
CA SER A 115 -5.84 -0.08 -6.83
C SER A 115 -5.66 -1.24 -7.84
N ALA A 116 -6.59 -1.51 -8.76
CA ALA A 116 -6.49 -2.66 -9.67
C ALA A 116 -5.23 -2.64 -10.58
N GLY A 117 -4.72 -1.46 -10.91
CA GLY A 117 -3.48 -1.26 -11.67
C GLY A 117 -2.20 -1.57 -10.88
N THR A 118 -1.16 -0.75 -11.10
CA THR A 118 0.16 -0.91 -10.46
C THR A 118 0.12 -0.79 -8.94
N SER A 119 -0.82 -0.01 -8.41
CA SER A 119 -0.92 0.30 -6.98
C SER A 119 -1.19 -0.90 -6.07
N SER A 120 -1.61 -2.06 -6.60
CA SER A 120 -1.76 -3.30 -5.81
C SER A 120 -0.68 -4.35 -6.06
N LYS A 121 0.32 -4.01 -6.88
CA LYS A 121 1.32 -4.93 -7.44
C LYS A 121 2.76 -4.50 -7.12
N SER A 122 2.95 -3.80 -6.00
CA SER A 122 4.26 -3.31 -5.56
C SER A 122 5.01 -4.35 -4.72
N THR A 123 6.27 -4.06 -4.36
CA THR A 123 7.06 -4.83 -3.38
C THR A 123 6.53 -4.69 -1.94
N LYS A 124 5.49 -3.87 -1.73
CA LYS A 124 4.89 -3.60 -0.42
C LYS A 124 5.80 -2.85 0.56
N LEU A 125 6.84 -2.18 0.04
CA LEU A 125 7.77 -1.37 0.81
C LEU A 125 7.48 0.12 0.64
N VAL A 126 7.67 0.85 1.74
CA VAL A 126 7.76 2.31 1.79
C VAL A 126 9.23 2.64 2.03
N HIS A 127 10.03 2.53 0.95
CA HIS A 127 11.49 2.60 1.01
C HIS A 127 11.97 4.06 1.17
N GLY A 128 12.89 4.30 2.11
CA GLY A 128 13.50 5.63 2.30
C GLY A 128 14.78 5.91 1.50
N GLY A 129 15.26 4.95 0.69
CA GLY A 129 16.27 5.24 -0.34
C GLY A 129 17.74 5.01 0.03
N VAL A 130 18.06 4.03 0.87
CA VAL A 130 19.45 3.75 1.34
C VAL A 130 20.47 3.64 0.20
N ARG A 131 20.09 3.03 -0.93
CA ARG A 131 20.98 2.90 -2.10
C ARG A 131 21.23 4.23 -2.82
N TYR A 132 20.27 5.14 -2.79
CA TYR A 132 20.44 6.48 -3.36
C TYR A 132 21.39 7.30 -2.49
N LEU A 133 21.38 7.09 -1.17
CA LEU A 133 22.33 7.73 -0.26
C LEU A 133 23.78 7.35 -0.58
N GLU A 134 24.04 6.07 -0.87
CA GLU A 134 25.37 5.62 -1.29
C GLU A 134 25.85 6.40 -2.53
N LYS A 135 25.01 6.48 -3.58
CA LYS A 135 25.34 7.25 -4.78
C LYS A 135 25.48 8.75 -4.52
N ALA A 136 24.59 9.34 -3.71
CA ALA A 136 24.61 10.75 -3.36
C ALA A 136 25.92 11.16 -2.67
N VAL A 137 26.39 10.31 -1.75
CA VAL A 137 27.62 10.57 -0.99
C VAL A 137 28.87 10.34 -1.83
N TRP A 138 28.93 9.25 -2.60
CA TRP A 138 30.11 8.95 -3.42
C TRP A 138 30.24 9.86 -4.65
N ASN A 139 29.12 10.28 -5.24
CA ASN A 139 29.13 11.11 -6.45
C ASN A 139 28.83 12.59 -6.17
N LEU A 140 28.67 12.99 -4.90
CA LEU A 140 28.26 14.35 -4.50
C LEU A 140 27.00 14.83 -5.24
N ASP A 141 26.05 13.92 -5.46
CA ASP A 141 24.83 14.16 -6.24
C ASP A 141 23.74 14.72 -5.32
N TYR A 142 23.66 16.05 -5.25
CA TYR A 142 22.70 16.77 -4.40
C TYR A 142 21.23 16.43 -4.72
N PRO A 143 20.80 16.37 -6.00
CA PRO A 143 19.45 15.89 -6.34
C PRO A 143 19.13 14.51 -5.77
N GLN A 144 20.09 13.57 -5.75
CA GLN A 144 19.86 12.25 -5.13
C GLN A 144 19.71 12.34 -3.60
N LEU A 145 20.42 13.26 -2.95
CA LEU A 145 20.26 13.47 -1.51
C LEU A 145 18.88 14.05 -1.16
N GLU A 146 18.40 15.00 -1.95
CA GLU A 146 17.06 15.59 -1.78
C GLU A 146 15.97 14.52 -1.87
N LEU A 147 16.06 13.61 -2.85
CA LEU A 147 15.15 12.47 -2.98
C LEU A 147 15.15 11.54 -1.75
N VAL A 148 16.30 11.36 -1.09
CA VAL A 148 16.39 10.54 0.14
C VAL A 148 15.71 11.24 1.30
N ILE A 149 15.97 12.54 1.49
CA ILE A 149 15.36 13.34 2.57
C ILE A 149 13.84 13.38 2.39
N GLU A 150 13.38 13.59 1.16
CA GLU A 150 11.98 13.54 0.79
C GLU A 150 11.34 12.20 1.13
N ALA A 151 11.94 11.10 0.66
CA ALA A 151 11.43 9.76 0.92
C ALA A 151 11.37 9.42 2.42
N LEU A 152 12.33 9.92 3.21
CA LEU A 152 12.34 9.74 4.66
C LEU A 152 11.19 10.51 5.35
N ARG A 153 10.94 11.77 4.95
CA ARG A 153 9.81 12.57 5.44
C ARG A 153 8.48 11.92 5.08
N GLU A 154 8.32 11.51 3.83
CA GLU A 154 7.10 10.89 3.33
C GLU A 154 6.87 9.52 4.01
N ARG A 155 7.91 8.69 4.18
CA ARG A 155 7.82 7.43 4.92
C ARG A 155 7.30 7.64 6.34
N ARG A 156 7.81 8.65 7.05
CA ARG A 156 7.31 8.95 8.41
C ARG A 156 5.85 9.40 8.40
N GLY A 157 5.48 10.28 7.48
CA GLY A 157 4.08 10.70 7.29
C GLY A 157 3.17 9.51 7.01
N PHE A 158 3.59 8.63 6.10
CA PHE A 158 2.91 7.40 5.72
C PHE A 158 2.55 6.54 6.94
N LEU A 159 3.54 6.25 7.79
CA LEU A 159 3.36 5.44 8.99
C LEU A 159 2.48 6.13 10.05
N ASN A 160 2.50 7.46 10.13
CA ASN A 160 1.68 8.19 11.08
C ASN A 160 0.20 8.24 10.67
N ILE A 161 -0.11 8.40 9.38
CA ILE A 161 -1.50 8.54 8.92
C ILE A 161 -2.23 7.21 8.80
N ALA A 162 -1.50 6.10 8.64
CA ALA A 162 -2.04 4.77 8.43
C ALA A 162 -1.29 3.71 9.27
N PRO A 163 -1.26 3.83 10.60
CA PRO A 163 -0.45 2.97 11.48
C PRO A 163 -0.93 1.51 11.53
N HIS A 164 -2.18 1.27 11.15
CA HIS A 164 -2.72 -0.07 11.01
C HIS A 164 -2.27 -0.76 9.72
N LEU A 165 -2.03 -0.01 8.64
CA LEU A 165 -1.67 -0.54 7.31
C LEU A 165 -0.18 -0.47 7.01
N SER A 166 0.60 0.17 7.87
CA SER A 166 2.03 0.36 7.66
C SER A 166 2.81 0.26 8.95
N SER A 167 4.00 -0.30 8.85
CA SER A 167 4.83 -0.65 10.01
C SER A 167 6.31 -0.57 9.68
N SER A 168 7.12 -0.56 10.74
CA SER A 168 8.57 -0.71 10.66
C SER A 168 8.91 -2.18 10.36
N LEU A 169 9.75 -2.41 9.35
CA LEU A 169 10.21 -3.72 8.92
C LEU A 169 11.73 -3.83 9.12
N PRO A 170 12.21 -4.75 9.99
CA PRO A 170 13.62 -5.08 10.05
C PRO A 170 14.04 -5.90 8.82
N ILE A 171 15.13 -5.50 8.18
CA ILE A 171 15.70 -6.16 7.00
C ILE A 171 17.15 -6.51 7.28
N LEU A 172 17.47 -7.79 7.16
CA LEU A 172 18.80 -8.37 7.38
C LEU A 172 19.62 -8.37 6.08
N LEU A 173 20.84 -7.85 6.16
CA LEU A 173 21.90 -7.99 5.15
C LEU A 173 22.94 -9.00 5.65
N PRO A 174 23.07 -10.17 5.00
CA PRO A 174 24.12 -11.12 5.33
C PRO A 174 25.51 -10.55 5.01
N LEU A 175 26.48 -10.74 5.92
CA LEU A 175 27.86 -10.31 5.73
C LEU A 175 28.72 -11.53 5.38
N GLN A 176 29.37 -11.51 4.21
CA GLN A 176 30.23 -12.59 3.73
C GLN A 176 31.73 -12.33 3.97
N SER A 177 32.10 -11.11 4.33
CA SER A 177 33.49 -10.78 4.67
C SER A 177 33.57 -9.77 5.81
N TRP A 178 34.66 -9.82 6.58
CA TRP A 178 34.90 -8.89 7.69
C TRP A 178 35.03 -7.42 7.25
N PHE A 179 35.41 -7.16 6.00
CA PHE A 179 35.49 -5.79 5.46
C PHE A 179 34.13 -5.19 5.14
N GLN A 180 33.11 -6.01 4.84
CA GLN A 180 31.74 -5.52 4.61
C GLN A 180 31.12 -4.95 5.90
N ALA A 181 31.47 -5.51 7.06
CA ALA A 181 30.90 -5.11 8.34
C ALA A 181 31.10 -3.60 8.66
N PRO A 182 32.34 -3.05 8.70
CA PRO A 182 32.52 -1.63 8.98
C PRO A 182 31.95 -0.72 7.88
N TYR A 183 32.02 -1.14 6.60
CA TYR A 183 31.50 -0.37 5.48
C TYR A 183 29.97 -0.20 5.55
N LEU A 184 29.24 -1.32 5.61
CA LEU A 184 27.78 -1.29 5.64
C LEU A 184 27.25 -0.69 6.95
N TRP A 185 27.92 -0.95 8.08
CA TRP A 185 27.57 -0.32 9.35
C TRP A 185 27.69 1.20 9.28
N ALA A 186 28.78 1.73 8.71
CA ALA A 186 28.96 3.18 8.55
C ALA A 186 27.88 3.78 7.63
N GLY A 187 27.58 3.10 6.51
CA GLY A 187 26.51 3.53 5.59
C GLY A 187 25.14 3.57 6.25
N CYS A 188 24.74 2.52 6.96
CA CYS A 188 23.47 2.49 7.69
C CYS A 188 23.41 3.47 8.85
N LYS A 189 24.53 3.74 9.54
CA LYS A 189 24.57 4.77 10.60
C LYS A 189 24.46 6.18 10.04
N MET A 190 25.07 6.44 8.89
CA MET A 190 24.88 7.70 8.17
C MET A 190 23.42 7.87 7.72
N TYR A 191 22.78 6.79 7.26
CA TYR A 191 21.35 6.79 6.94
C TYR A 191 20.48 7.06 8.18
N ASP A 192 20.74 6.39 9.30
CA ASP A 192 20.05 6.64 10.59
C ASP A 192 20.20 8.12 11.03
N LEU A 193 21.41 8.67 10.89
CA LEU A 193 21.71 10.06 11.24
C LEU A 193 20.96 11.06 10.36
N LEU A 194 20.94 10.82 9.04
CA LEU A 194 20.19 11.64 8.08
C LEU A 194 18.69 11.56 8.29
N ALA A 195 18.19 10.37 8.67
CA ALA A 195 16.77 10.20 9.00
C ALA A 195 16.38 11.01 10.24
N GLY A 196 17.26 11.13 11.24
CA GLY A 196 17.01 11.97 12.41
C GLY A 196 15.67 11.66 13.09
N SER A 197 14.79 12.66 13.20
CA SER A 197 13.43 12.49 13.76
C SER A 197 12.45 11.74 12.83
N GLN A 198 12.79 11.58 11.56
CA GLN A 198 12.07 10.77 10.57
C GLN A 198 12.54 9.30 10.56
N GLY A 199 13.53 8.97 11.41
CA GLY A 199 14.02 7.62 11.61
C GLY A 199 12.93 6.67 12.14
N LEU A 200 13.10 5.40 11.79
CA LEU A 200 12.44 4.28 12.45
C LEU A 200 13.34 3.83 13.62
N GLU A 201 13.56 2.53 13.75
CA GLU A 201 14.54 1.98 14.68
C GLU A 201 15.98 2.08 14.13
N SER A 202 16.96 2.09 15.04
CA SER A 202 18.37 2.23 14.64
C SER A 202 18.95 0.91 14.16
N SER A 203 19.81 0.97 13.14
CA SER A 203 20.51 -0.20 12.61
C SER A 203 21.43 -0.87 13.64
N TYR A 204 21.60 -2.19 13.56
CA TYR A 204 22.48 -2.93 14.49
C TYR A 204 23.13 -4.15 13.83
N LEU A 205 24.26 -4.58 14.40
CA LEU A 205 24.98 -5.78 13.96
C LEU A 205 24.50 -7.01 14.73
N LEU A 206 24.36 -8.11 14.01
CA LEU A 206 24.19 -9.45 14.55
C LEU A 206 25.47 -10.25 14.36
N SER A 207 25.88 -10.96 15.42
CA SER A 207 26.91 -11.99 15.28
C SER A 207 26.41 -13.12 14.39
N ARG A 208 27.33 -13.90 13.82
CA ARG A 208 27.00 -15.09 13.01
C ARG A 208 25.96 -15.99 13.66
N THR A 209 26.15 -16.33 14.95
CA THR A 209 25.21 -17.17 15.71
C THR A 209 23.82 -16.55 15.77
N LYS A 210 23.70 -15.27 16.14
CA LYS A 210 22.40 -14.58 16.22
C LYS A 210 21.73 -14.45 14.85
N ALA A 211 22.50 -14.28 13.78
CA ALA A 211 21.96 -14.23 12.42
C ALA A 211 21.35 -15.58 12.02
N ILE A 212 22.01 -16.70 12.34
CA ILE A 212 21.50 -18.06 12.10
C ILE A 212 20.30 -18.36 13.01
N ASP A 213 20.29 -17.90 14.27
CA ASP A 213 19.14 -18.06 15.17
C ASP A 213 17.92 -17.23 14.71
N ALA A 214 18.17 -16.10 14.05
CA ALA A 214 17.12 -15.28 13.43
C ALA A 214 16.61 -15.93 12.14
N PHE A 215 17.50 -16.47 11.30
CA PHE A 215 17.17 -17.15 10.05
C PHE A 215 17.83 -18.54 9.99
N PRO A 216 17.16 -19.60 10.47
CA PRO A 216 17.74 -20.94 10.51
C PRO A 216 18.10 -21.51 9.14
N LEU A 217 17.36 -21.08 8.11
CA LEU A 217 17.58 -21.45 6.72
C LEU A 217 18.66 -20.61 6.03
N LEU A 218 19.25 -19.60 6.69
CA LEU A 218 20.26 -18.74 6.06
C LEU A 218 21.53 -19.54 5.76
N LYS A 219 22.05 -19.37 4.54
CA LYS A 219 23.31 -19.96 4.11
C LYS A 219 24.47 -19.57 5.02
N ARG A 220 25.18 -20.58 5.52
CA ARG A 220 26.24 -20.46 6.53
C ARG A 220 27.64 -20.33 5.93
N ASP A 221 27.79 -20.68 4.65
CA ASP A 221 29.05 -20.55 3.92
C ASP A 221 29.50 -19.08 3.90
N LYS A 222 30.76 -18.84 4.29
CA LYS A 222 31.41 -17.52 4.39
C LYS A 222 30.68 -16.47 5.26
N LEU A 223 29.57 -16.82 5.93
CA LEU A 223 28.82 -15.89 6.76
C LEU A 223 29.62 -15.50 8.01
N VAL A 224 29.97 -14.22 8.14
CA VAL A 224 30.68 -13.67 9.31
C VAL A 224 29.75 -13.01 10.32
N GLY A 225 28.55 -12.62 9.88
CA GLY A 225 27.55 -11.93 10.69
C GLY A 225 26.45 -11.36 9.82
N ALA A 226 25.66 -10.45 10.36
CA ALA A 226 24.65 -9.72 9.59
C ALA A 226 24.50 -8.28 10.10
N LEU A 227 24.02 -7.40 9.23
CA LEU A 227 23.59 -6.05 9.58
C LEU A 227 22.07 -5.97 9.42
N VAL A 228 21.37 -5.44 10.43
CA VAL A 228 19.94 -5.18 10.34
C VAL A 228 19.72 -3.67 10.25
N TYR A 229 18.92 -3.26 9.27
CA TYR A 229 18.41 -1.90 9.15
C TYR A 229 16.88 -1.95 9.05
N TYR A 230 16.24 -0.79 9.18
CA TYR A 230 14.79 -0.69 9.20
C TYR A 230 14.26 0.13 8.04
N ASP A 231 13.18 -0.39 7.45
CA ASP A 231 12.40 0.33 6.45
C ASP A 231 10.90 0.26 6.69
N GLY A 232 10.12 0.98 5.89
CA GLY A 232 8.67 0.90 5.97
C GLY A 232 8.12 -0.28 5.15
N GLN A 233 7.11 -0.97 5.68
CA GLN A 233 6.28 -1.91 4.93
C GLN A 233 4.82 -1.46 4.99
N HIS A 234 4.02 -1.78 3.98
CA HIS A 234 2.59 -1.48 3.98
C HIS A 234 1.71 -2.52 3.27
N ASN A 235 0.39 -2.39 3.43
CA ASN A 235 -0.58 -3.01 2.54
C ASN A 235 -1.04 -2.01 1.47
N ASP A 236 -0.47 -2.10 0.27
CA ASP A 236 -0.66 -1.14 -0.83
C ASP A 236 -2.12 -0.99 -1.29
N SER A 237 -2.82 -2.11 -1.48
CA SER A 237 -4.23 -2.10 -1.90
C SER A 237 -5.16 -1.56 -0.83
N ARG A 238 -4.99 -1.99 0.44
CA ARG A 238 -5.77 -1.47 1.56
C ARG A 238 -5.53 0.02 1.76
N MET A 239 -4.28 0.48 1.66
CA MET A 239 -3.96 1.90 1.77
C MET A 239 -4.70 2.70 0.70
N ASN A 240 -4.67 2.25 -0.56
CA ASN A 240 -5.35 2.95 -1.65
C ASN A 240 -6.86 3.03 -1.44
N VAL A 241 -7.49 1.93 -1.01
CA VAL A 241 -8.93 1.89 -0.70
C VAL A 241 -9.23 2.84 0.46
N SER A 242 -8.45 2.82 1.54
CA SER A 242 -8.61 3.76 2.66
C SER A 242 -8.48 5.22 2.23
N LEU A 243 -7.57 5.56 1.31
CA LEU A 243 -7.45 6.91 0.75
C LEU A 243 -8.72 7.33 -0.02
N ALA A 244 -9.21 6.47 -0.93
CA ALA A 244 -10.42 6.72 -1.69
C ALA A 244 -11.65 6.92 -0.78
N LEU A 245 -11.84 6.03 0.20
CA LEU A 245 -12.97 6.09 1.12
C LEU A 245 -12.86 7.28 2.08
N THR A 246 -11.66 7.66 2.50
CA THR A 246 -11.43 8.86 3.31
C THR A 246 -11.81 10.12 2.52
N ALA A 247 -11.41 10.21 1.24
CA ALA A 247 -11.83 11.30 0.36
C ALA A 247 -13.36 11.33 0.20
N SER A 248 -14.00 10.16 0.04
CA SER A 248 -15.46 10.04 -0.05
C SER A 248 -16.18 10.57 1.18
N LEU A 249 -15.71 10.19 2.36
CA LEU A 249 -16.25 10.63 3.65
C LEU A 249 -16.05 12.13 3.89
N TYR A 250 -15.00 12.72 3.33
CA TYR A 250 -14.80 14.18 3.31
C TYR A 250 -15.57 14.92 2.21
N GLY A 251 -16.34 14.21 1.39
CA GLY A 251 -17.29 14.81 0.44
C GLY A 251 -16.95 14.62 -1.04
N ALA A 252 -15.80 14.02 -1.39
CA ALA A 252 -15.46 13.74 -2.79
C ALA A 252 -16.38 12.67 -3.38
N THR A 253 -16.76 12.81 -4.64
CA THR A 253 -17.47 11.75 -5.37
C THR A 253 -16.43 10.79 -5.93
N VAL A 254 -16.39 9.54 -5.47
CA VAL A 254 -15.36 8.56 -5.88
C VAL A 254 -16.02 7.27 -6.37
N LEU A 255 -15.79 6.91 -7.63
CA LEU A 255 -16.41 5.74 -8.25
C LEU A 255 -15.37 4.87 -8.94
N ASN A 256 -15.30 3.60 -8.53
CA ASN A 256 -14.68 2.54 -9.30
C ASN A 256 -15.63 2.05 -10.42
N HIS A 257 -15.16 1.21 -11.33
CA HIS A 257 -15.91 0.67 -12.46
C HIS A 257 -16.64 1.74 -13.31
N VAL A 258 -16.04 2.92 -13.47
CA VAL A 258 -16.50 4.02 -14.33
C VAL A 258 -15.35 4.45 -15.24
N GLU A 259 -15.48 4.17 -16.53
CA GLU A 259 -14.46 4.42 -17.55
C GLU A 259 -14.62 5.82 -18.16
N VAL A 260 -13.53 6.58 -18.27
CA VAL A 260 -13.48 7.75 -19.17
C VAL A 260 -13.25 7.27 -20.60
N THR A 261 -14.14 7.67 -21.50
CA THR A 261 -14.14 7.24 -22.91
C THR A 261 -13.81 8.37 -23.88
N ALA A 262 -13.96 9.64 -23.48
CA ALA A 262 -13.55 10.81 -24.23
C ALA A 262 -13.34 12.02 -23.30
N LEU A 263 -12.56 13.00 -23.75
CA LEU A 263 -12.42 14.30 -23.10
C LEU A 263 -13.30 15.32 -23.81
N ASP A 264 -14.09 16.08 -23.05
CA ASP A 264 -15.03 17.05 -23.59
C ASP A 264 -14.34 18.42 -23.66
N LYS A 265 -14.36 19.05 -24.84
CA LYS A 265 -13.75 20.38 -25.08
C LYS A 265 -14.82 21.43 -25.39
N ASP A 266 -14.59 22.66 -24.95
CA ASP A 266 -15.43 23.80 -25.29
C ASP A 266 -15.12 24.36 -26.69
N ALA A 267 -15.78 25.47 -27.05
CA ALA A 267 -15.62 26.12 -28.34
C ALA A 267 -14.20 26.68 -28.57
N ASP A 268 -13.45 26.96 -27.51
CA ASP A 268 -12.07 27.46 -27.56
C ASP A 268 -11.04 26.30 -27.57
N GLY A 269 -11.52 25.06 -27.61
CA GLY A 269 -10.70 23.86 -27.60
C GLY A 269 -10.12 23.53 -26.22
N LYS A 270 -10.62 24.15 -25.15
CA LYS A 270 -10.20 23.86 -23.77
C LYS A 270 -11.03 22.73 -23.19
N ILE A 271 -10.39 21.84 -22.43
CA ILE A 271 -11.06 20.73 -21.76
C ILE A 271 -11.96 21.29 -20.66
N CYS A 272 -13.22 20.87 -20.66
CA CYS A 272 -14.24 21.29 -19.70
C CYS A 272 -14.99 20.12 -19.04
N GLY A 273 -14.49 18.90 -19.22
CA GLY A 273 -15.13 17.69 -18.71
C GLY A 273 -14.65 16.42 -19.42
N ALA A 274 -15.36 15.34 -19.18
CA ALA A 274 -15.13 14.05 -19.83
C ALA A 274 -16.44 13.26 -19.98
N THR A 275 -16.50 12.44 -21.02
CA THR A 275 -17.56 11.45 -21.21
C THR A 275 -17.20 10.15 -20.52
N VAL A 276 -18.04 9.71 -19.58
CA VAL A 276 -17.82 8.51 -18.75
C VAL A 276 -18.84 7.42 -19.00
N ARG A 277 -18.48 6.17 -18.70
CA ARG A 277 -19.33 4.98 -18.86
C ARG A 277 -19.28 4.10 -17.60
N ASP A 278 -20.44 3.77 -17.04
CA ASP A 278 -20.55 2.80 -15.94
C ASP A 278 -20.40 1.37 -16.48
N LEU A 279 -19.42 0.63 -15.96
CA LEU A 279 -19.14 -0.76 -16.35
C LEU A 279 -19.92 -1.79 -15.51
N MET A 280 -20.59 -1.35 -14.44
CA MET A 280 -21.44 -2.21 -13.60
C MET A 280 -22.92 -2.15 -13.98
N ALA A 281 -23.28 -1.30 -14.94
CA ALA A 281 -24.63 -1.20 -15.45
C ALA A 281 -25.11 -2.55 -16.02
N GLY A 282 -26.31 -2.99 -15.62
CA GLY A 282 -26.96 -4.15 -16.22
C GLY A 282 -27.34 -3.90 -17.68
N GLU A 283 -27.75 -4.95 -18.40
CA GLU A 283 -28.09 -4.91 -19.83
C GLU A 283 -29.21 -3.89 -20.17
N GLU A 284 -30.02 -3.47 -19.20
CA GLU A 284 -31.05 -2.44 -19.37
C GLU A 284 -30.50 -1.01 -19.17
N SER A 285 -30.24 -0.33 -20.29
CA SER A 285 -30.16 1.14 -20.52
C SER A 285 -29.23 2.02 -19.66
N SER A 286 -28.64 1.51 -18.57
CA SER A 286 -27.79 2.27 -17.63
C SER A 286 -26.31 2.34 -18.03
N SER A 287 -25.92 1.64 -19.10
CA SER A 287 -24.55 1.60 -19.64
C SER A 287 -24.25 2.69 -20.68
N ARG A 288 -25.22 3.59 -20.97
CA ARG A 288 -24.99 4.67 -21.93
C ARG A 288 -23.95 5.67 -21.37
N PRO A 289 -22.95 6.06 -22.16
CA PRO A 289 -22.02 7.10 -21.75
C PRO A 289 -22.74 8.41 -21.45
N PHE A 290 -22.23 9.17 -20.49
CA PHE A 290 -22.75 10.49 -20.13
C PHE A 290 -21.60 11.46 -19.82
N SER A 291 -21.80 12.74 -20.05
CA SER A 291 -20.79 13.78 -19.79
C SER A 291 -20.78 14.22 -18.33
N VAL A 292 -19.58 14.46 -17.81
CA VAL A 292 -19.31 15.04 -16.51
C VAL A 292 -18.46 16.29 -16.73
N ARG A 293 -18.94 17.43 -16.24
CA ARG A 293 -18.26 18.72 -16.34
C ARG A 293 -17.36 19.00 -15.14
N ALA A 294 -16.20 19.57 -15.42
CA ALA A 294 -15.27 20.05 -14.41
C ALA A 294 -14.46 21.24 -14.94
N LYS A 295 -14.03 22.14 -14.04
CA LYS A 295 -13.12 23.25 -14.38
C LYS A 295 -11.73 22.75 -14.77
N GLY A 296 -11.26 21.71 -14.10
CA GLY A 296 -10.00 21.04 -14.39
C GLY A 296 -10.17 19.53 -14.50
N VAL A 297 -9.41 18.91 -15.40
CA VAL A 297 -9.33 17.45 -15.54
C VAL A 297 -7.90 17.00 -15.29
N ILE A 298 -7.73 16.03 -14.39
CA ILE A 298 -6.43 15.48 -14.01
C ILE A 298 -6.32 14.02 -14.46
N ASN A 299 -5.33 13.72 -15.30
CA ASN A 299 -4.92 12.37 -15.67
C ASN A 299 -3.91 11.81 -14.65
N ALA A 300 -4.37 10.83 -13.87
CA ALA A 300 -3.57 10.11 -12.87
C ALA A 300 -3.61 8.59 -13.12
N THR A 301 -3.63 8.18 -14.40
CA THR A 301 -3.87 6.80 -14.83
C THR A 301 -2.62 5.90 -14.88
N GLY A 302 -1.51 6.32 -14.26
CA GLY A 302 -0.29 5.53 -14.13
C GLY A 302 0.24 5.06 -15.48
N PRO A 303 0.42 3.74 -15.72
CA PRO A 303 0.90 3.24 -17.02
C PRO A 303 0.00 3.59 -18.20
N PHE A 304 -1.27 3.94 -17.96
CA PHE A 304 -2.24 4.28 -18.99
C PHE A 304 -2.27 5.78 -19.32
N ALA A 305 -1.37 6.60 -18.74
CA ALA A 305 -1.37 8.06 -18.92
C ALA A 305 -1.35 8.48 -20.40
N ASP A 306 -0.53 7.82 -21.22
CA ASP A 306 -0.42 8.11 -22.66
C ASP A 306 -1.74 7.87 -23.42
N ALA A 307 -2.59 6.94 -22.96
CA ALA A 307 -3.88 6.69 -23.59
C ALA A 307 -4.84 7.87 -23.39
N ILE A 308 -4.86 8.48 -22.21
CA ILE A 308 -5.66 9.68 -21.91
C ILE A 308 -5.07 10.92 -22.58
N GLU A 309 -3.74 11.06 -22.59
CA GLU A 309 -3.04 12.13 -23.31
C GLU A 309 -3.37 12.12 -24.82
N ARG A 310 -3.51 10.93 -25.42
CA ARG A 310 -3.95 10.79 -26.82
C ARG A 310 -5.43 11.06 -27.06
N MET A 311 -6.28 10.98 -26.03
CA MET A 311 -7.66 11.46 -26.13
C MET A 311 -7.71 12.99 -26.24
N ASP A 312 -6.73 13.69 -25.66
CA ASP A 312 -6.58 15.14 -25.80
C ASP A 312 -5.97 15.51 -27.15
N ASP A 313 -4.82 14.92 -27.48
CA ASP A 313 -4.08 15.17 -28.72
C ASP A 313 -3.53 13.85 -29.30
N PRO A 314 -4.11 13.33 -30.41
CA PRO A 314 -3.66 12.10 -31.04
C PRO A 314 -2.20 12.09 -31.50
N GLN A 315 -1.57 13.26 -31.69
CA GLN A 315 -0.17 13.38 -32.11
C GLN A 315 0.81 13.43 -30.94
N ARG A 316 0.32 13.35 -29.71
CA ARG A 316 1.14 13.44 -28.51
C ARG A 316 2.14 12.28 -28.42
N LYS A 317 3.40 12.63 -28.17
CA LYS A 317 4.49 11.66 -27.95
C LYS A 317 4.30 10.96 -26.61
N GLU A 318 4.71 9.69 -26.57
CA GLU A 318 4.69 8.88 -25.36
C GLU A 318 5.64 9.45 -24.31
N ILE A 319 5.12 9.67 -23.11
CA ILE A 319 5.91 10.05 -21.94
C ILE A 319 6.17 8.85 -21.02
N ILE A 320 5.40 7.77 -21.13
CA ILE A 320 5.56 6.58 -20.29
C ILE A 320 6.51 5.58 -20.98
N ALA A 321 7.51 5.14 -20.22
CA ALA A 321 8.39 4.03 -20.52
C ALA A 321 8.01 2.84 -19.61
N PRO A 322 7.01 2.03 -19.99
CA PRO A 322 6.52 0.92 -19.17
C PRO A 322 7.59 -0.15 -18.91
N ALA A 323 7.74 -0.54 -17.65
CA ALA A 323 8.60 -1.65 -17.24
C ALA A 323 7.86 -2.63 -16.32
N SER A 324 7.84 -3.91 -16.66
CA SER A 324 7.23 -4.96 -15.84
C SER A 324 8.18 -5.42 -14.74
N GLY A 325 7.64 -5.65 -13.54
CA GLY A 325 8.34 -6.31 -12.46
C GLY A 325 7.49 -7.37 -11.81
N ALA A 326 8.05 -8.58 -11.70
CA ALA A 326 7.37 -9.71 -11.11
C ALA A 326 7.76 -9.90 -9.64
N HIS A 327 6.89 -10.61 -8.92
CA HIS A 327 7.10 -11.12 -7.57
C HIS A 327 6.50 -12.51 -7.44
N VAL A 328 7.00 -13.26 -6.46
CA VAL A 328 6.46 -14.57 -6.07
C VAL A 328 6.11 -14.56 -4.59
N MET A 329 5.04 -15.28 -4.23
CA MET A 329 4.66 -15.56 -2.86
C MET A 329 5.13 -16.97 -2.48
N LEU A 330 5.79 -17.06 -1.34
CA LEU A 330 6.42 -18.26 -0.80
C LEU A 330 5.99 -18.49 0.66
N SER A 331 6.33 -19.65 1.20
CA SER A 331 6.06 -19.98 2.61
C SER A 331 6.66 -18.95 3.58
N GLY A 332 5.89 -18.53 4.58
CA GLY A 332 6.35 -17.63 5.65
C GLY A 332 7.53 -18.17 6.47
N LYS A 333 7.87 -19.45 6.36
CA LYS A 333 9.05 -20.06 6.99
C LYS A 333 10.38 -19.45 6.53
N LEU A 334 10.41 -18.79 5.37
CA LEU A 334 11.60 -18.11 4.86
C LEU A 334 11.91 -16.80 5.61
N CYS A 335 10.89 -16.16 6.20
CA CYS A 335 11.03 -14.92 6.98
C CYS A 335 10.49 -15.10 8.41
N PRO A 336 11.11 -15.98 9.23
CA PRO A 336 10.68 -16.18 10.61
C PRO A 336 10.77 -14.88 11.42
N LYS A 337 9.92 -14.77 12.45
CA LYS A 337 9.88 -13.60 13.38
C LYS A 337 9.62 -12.25 12.70
N GLY A 338 9.06 -12.24 11.49
CA GLY A 338 8.70 -10.99 10.80
C GLY A 338 9.90 -10.16 10.35
N MET A 339 11.06 -10.79 10.09
CA MET A 339 12.25 -10.12 9.56
C MET A 339 12.47 -10.48 8.09
N GLY A 340 12.80 -9.48 7.25
CA GLY A 340 13.15 -9.68 5.85
C GLY A 340 14.66 -9.92 5.63
N ILE A 341 15.02 -10.38 4.44
CA ILE A 341 16.40 -10.47 3.95
C ILE A 341 16.55 -9.64 2.68
N LEU A 342 17.70 -8.99 2.54
CA LEU A 342 18.10 -8.30 1.33
C LEU A 342 19.33 -8.97 0.70
N ASP A 343 19.20 -9.43 -0.54
CA ASP A 343 20.34 -9.72 -1.40
C ASP A 343 20.71 -8.48 -2.21
N ALA A 344 21.82 -7.85 -1.82
CA ALA A 344 22.32 -6.63 -2.46
C ALA A 344 23.18 -6.88 -3.70
N ALA A 345 23.52 -8.13 -4.02
CA ALA A 345 24.44 -8.49 -5.09
C ALA A 345 24.02 -9.78 -5.81
N THR A 346 22.85 -9.74 -6.45
CA THR A 346 22.36 -10.84 -7.29
C THR A 346 23.27 -11.09 -8.50
N SER A 347 23.05 -12.21 -9.20
CA SER A 347 23.92 -12.62 -10.33
C SER A 347 24.09 -11.61 -11.47
N ASP A 348 23.18 -10.64 -11.61
CA ASP A 348 23.21 -9.59 -12.63
C ASP A 348 23.37 -8.18 -12.04
N GLY A 349 23.69 -8.05 -10.75
CA GLY A 349 23.89 -6.77 -10.07
C GLY A 349 22.60 -6.05 -9.66
N ARG A 350 21.42 -6.69 -9.82
CA ARG A 350 20.15 -6.24 -9.22
C ARG A 350 20.08 -6.60 -7.73
N VAL A 351 18.99 -6.19 -7.12
CA VAL A 351 18.69 -6.39 -5.70
C VAL A 351 17.40 -7.21 -5.59
N VAL A 352 17.42 -8.26 -4.77
CA VAL A 352 16.23 -9.06 -4.47
C VAL A 352 15.91 -8.93 -2.98
N PHE A 353 14.68 -8.52 -2.72
CA PHE A 353 14.08 -8.49 -1.39
C PHE A 353 13.33 -9.79 -1.15
N VAL A 354 13.48 -10.34 0.05
CA VAL A 354 12.73 -11.49 0.57
C VAL A 354 12.09 -11.02 1.87
N LEU A 355 10.79 -10.70 1.84
CA LEU A 355 10.14 -9.95 2.91
C LEU A 355 8.98 -10.74 3.49
N PRO A 356 8.77 -10.74 4.82
CA PRO A 356 7.55 -11.25 5.40
C PRO A 356 6.38 -10.37 4.95
N TRP A 357 5.23 -10.95 4.62
CA TRP A 357 4.02 -10.19 4.30
C TRP A 357 2.78 -11.02 4.58
N GLN A 358 1.90 -10.53 5.46
CA GLN A 358 0.60 -11.19 5.78
C GLN A 358 0.75 -12.68 6.13
N GLY A 359 1.76 -13.03 6.95
CA GLY A 359 2.04 -14.40 7.37
C GLY A 359 2.82 -15.27 6.36
N MET A 360 3.10 -14.74 5.18
CA MET A 360 3.83 -15.40 4.09
C MET A 360 5.14 -14.65 3.76
N THR A 361 5.83 -15.03 2.68
CA THR A 361 7.04 -14.36 2.21
C THR A 361 6.90 -13.91 0.76
N VAL A 362 6.99 -12.61 0.52
CA VAL A 362 7.11 -12.05 -0.85
C VAL A 362 8.58 -11.97 -1.25
N ALA A 363 8.91 -12.46 -2.45
CA ALA A 363 10.23 -12.30 -3.03
C ALA A 363 10.18 -11.59 -4.38
N GLY A 364 11.11 -10.67 -4.62
CA GLY A 364 11.20 -9.91 -5.87
C GLY A 364 12.22 -8.78 -5.83
N THR A 365 12.44 -8.06 -6.92
CA THR A 365 11.61 -8.02 -8.14
C THR A 365 12.47 -8.01 -9.40
N THR A 366 11.86 -8.28 -10.55
CA THR A 366 12.48 -8.15 -11.86
C THR A 366 12.21 -6.78 -12.49
N ASP A 367 12.87 -6.49 -13.61
CA ASP A 367 12.73 -5.23 -14.33
C ASP A 367 12.97 -5.45 -15.82
N ASN A 368 11.89 -5.55 -16.59
CA ASN A 368 11.93 -5.80 -18.03
C ASN A 368 11.11 -4.74 -18.76
N ALA A 369 11.56 -4.32 -19.95
CA ALA A 369 10.71 -3.54 -20.85
C ALA A 369 9.43 -4.33 -21.18
N SER A 370 8.29 -3.64 -21.19
CA SER A 370 6.97 -4.25 -21.34
C SER A 370 6.05 -3.37 -22.17
N ALA A 371 5.01 -3.96 -22.76
CA ALA A 371 3.85 -3.18 -23.20
C ALA A 371 2.96 -2.81 -22.00
N VAL A 372 2.05 -1.85 -22.20
CA VAL A 372 1.00 -1.56 -21.23
C VAL A 372 -0.12 -2.59 -21.38
N GLU A 373 -0.37 -3.37 -20.33
CA GLU A 373 -1.40 -4.41 -20.26
C GLU A 373 -2.30 -4.18 -19.05
N ARG A 374 -3.57 -4.58 -19.13
CA ARG A 374 -4.52 -4.48 -18.00
C ARG A 374 -4.15 -5.44 -16.87
N GLU A 375 -3.86 -6.69 -17.24
CA GLU A 375 -3.57 -7.78 -16.30
C GLU A 375 -2.26 -8.47 -16.71
N PRO A 376 -1.11 -7.79 -16.52
CA PRO A 376 0.18 -8.37 -16.86
C PRO A 376 0.45 -9.65 -16.06
N VAL A 377 0.94 -10.67 -16.76
CA VAL A 377 1.28 -11.98 -16.18
C VAL A 377 2.80 -12.04 -15.92
N ALA A 378 3.19 -12.61 -14.78
CA ALA A 378 4.61 -12.87 -14.50
C ALA A 378 5.17 -13.89 -15.51
N ARG A 379 6.28 -13.56 -16.18
CA ARG A 379 6.92 -14.47 -17.13
C ARG A 379 7.59 -15.62 -16.37
N GLN A 380 7.66 -16.80 -16.99
CA GLN A 380 8.30 -17.95 -16.37
C GLN A 380 9.78 -17.66 -16.03
N ASP A 381 10.51 -17.01 -16.94
CA ASP A 381 11.90 -16.61 -16.72
C ASP A 381 12.07 -15.67 -15.51
N ASP A 382 11.08 -14.81 -15.23
CA ASP A 382 11.10 -13.92 -14.06
C ASP A 382 10.93 -14.71 -12.76
N VAL A 383 10.01 -15.68 -12.76
CA VAL A 383 9.77 -16.58 -11.63
C VAL A 383 11.01 -17.43 -11.35
N ASP A 384 11.58 -18.04 -12.39
CA ASP A 384 12.78 -18.88 -12.28
C ASP A 384 13.99 -18.07 -11.79
N PHE A 385 14.15 -16.84 -12.27
CA PHE A 385 15.18 -15.92 -11.76
C PHE A 385 15.00 -15.67 -10.26
N ILE A 386 13.80 -15.31 -9.80
CA ILE A 386 13.56 -15.02 -8.39
C ILE A 386 13.83 -16.26 -7.53
N LEU A 387 13.30 -17.43 -7.92
CA LEU A 387 13.52 -18.68 -7.18
C LEU A 387 15.00 -19.05 -7.09
N LYS A 388 15.75 -18.84 -8.19
CA LYS A 388 17.19 -19.08 -8.23
C LYS A 388 17.96 -18.13 -7.30
N GLU A 389 17.66 -16.83 -7.30
CA GLU A 389 18.34 -15.87 -6.42
C GLU A 389 17.99 -16.11 -4.94
N VAL A 390 16.72 -16.36 -4.62
CA VAL A 390 16.31 -16.69 -3.24
C VAL A 390 16.97 -17.96 -2.76
N SER A 391 17.04 -19.01 -3.58
CA SER A 391 17.68 -20.29 -3.22
C SER A 391 19.16 -20.14 -2.86
N LYS A 392 19.88 -19.13 -3.39
CA LYS A 392 21.29 -18.88 -3.02
C LYS A 392 21.45 -18.40 -1.58
N LEU A 393 20.40 -17.83 -1.00
CA LEU A 393 20.38 -17.36 0.38
C LEU A 393 20.11 -18.48 1.38
N LEU A 394 19.70 -19.66 0.92
CA LEU A 394 19.18 -20.74 1.75
C LEU A 394 20.14 -21.94 1.90
N GLU A 395 20.08 -22.63 3.04
CA GLU A 395 20.75 -23.91 3.36
C GLU A 395 19.84 -24.74 4.29
N PRO A 396 19.62 -26.07 4.10
CA PRO A 396 20.27 -27.05 3.20
C PRO A 396 19.59 -27.19 1.81
N GLU A 397 20.01 -28.16 0.98
CA GLU A 397 19.76 -28.42 -0.46
C GLU A 397 18.33 -28.29 -1.06
N SER A 398 17.32 -27.81 -0.34
CA SER A 398 16.00 -27.54 -0.91
C SER A 398 16.05 -26.31 -1.82
N VAL A 399 16.41 -26.53 -3.09
CA VAL A 399 16.22 -25.56 -4.17
C VAL A 399 14.73 -25.27 -4.27
N LEU A 400 14.35 -24.00 -4.14
CA LEU A 400 12.96 -23.62 -4.32
C LEU A 400 12.55 -23.90 -5.77
N THR A 401 11.42 -24.57 -5.93
CA THR A 401 10.84 -24.95 -7.21
C THR A 401 9.56 -24.18 -7.47
N ARG A 402 8.98 -24.33 -8.66
CA ARG A 402 7.69 -23.71 -8.99
C ARG A 402 6.55 -24.20 -8.09
N ASP A 403 6.66 -25.42 -7.56
CA ASP A 403 5.67 -26.01 -6.64
C ASP A 403 5.66 -25.34 -5.26
N ASP A 404 6.73 -24.62 -4.90
CA ASP A 404 6.82 -23.84 -3.65
C ASP A 404 6.15 -22.46 -3.77
N VAL A 405 5.78 -22.04 -4.98
CA VAL A 405 5.17 -20.74 -5.26
C VAL A 405 3.66 -20.79 -5.09
N LEU A 406 3.16 -20.02 -4.12
CA LEU A 406 1.75 -19.97 -3.73
C LEU A 406 0.94 -19.00 -4.60
N ALA A 407 1.57 -17.93 -5.07
CA ALA A 407 1.01 -16.96 -6.00
C ALA A 407 2.14 -16.21 -6.71
N THR A 408 1.87 -15.65 -7.88
CA THR A 408 2.77 -14.71 -8.56
C THR A 408 2.01 -13.45 -8.92
N TRP A 409 2.69 -12.35 -9.19
CA TRP A 409 2.07 -11.22 -9.88
C TRP A 409 3.12 -10.43 -10.64
N SER A 410 2.67 -9.65 -11.63
CA SER A 410 3.50 -8.69 -12.34
C SER A 410 2.85 -7.31 -12.29
N GLY A 411 3.62 -6.26 -12.02
CA GLY A 411 3.16 -4.87 -12.06
C GLY A 411 3.90 -4.08 -13.13
N ILE A 412 3.24 -3.10 -13.75
CA ILE A 412 3.87 -2.20 -14.74
C ILE A 412 4.23 -0.89 -14.06
N ARG A 413 5.52 -0.58 -14.00
CA ARG A 413 6.06 0.69 -13.50
C ARG A 413 5.85 1.77 -14.56
N PRO A 414 5.19 2.89 -14.23
CA PRO A 414 5.02 4.01 -15.15
C PRO A 414 6.27 4.90 -15.14
N LEU A 415 7.42 4.42 -15.60
CA LEU A 415 8.62 5.26 -15.67
C LEU A 415 8.38 6.39 -16.67
N VAL A 416 8.90 7.59 -16.39
CA VAL A 416 8.60 8.77 -17.22
C VAL A 416 9.85 9.26 -17.94
N ARG A 417 9.70 9.61 -19.21
CA ARG A 417 10.70 10.35 -19.99
C ARG A 417 10.39 11.84 -19.90
N ASP A 418 11.38 12.67 -19.64
CA ASP A 418 11.18 14.12 -19.64
C ASP A 418 11.05 14.62 -21.09
N PRO A 419 9.89 15.15 -21.52
CA PRO A 419 9.72 15.69 -22.86
C PRO A 419 10.55 16.95 -23.11
N LYS A 420 11.06 17.62 -22.07
CA LYS A 420 11.89 18.83 -22.16
C LYS A 420 13.39 18.54 -22.13
N ALA A 421 13.82 17.31 -21.83
CA ALA A 421 15.22 16.94 -21.84
C ALA A 421 15.73 16.79 -23.29
N GLY A 422 16.88 17.41 -23.59
CA GLY A 422 17.51 17.33 -24.92
C GLY A 422 17.97 15.92 -25.32
N ASN A 423 18.08 15.01 -24.35
CA ASN A 423 18.35 13.59 -24.56
C ASN A 423 17.08 12.78 -24.23
N THR A 424 16.49 12.15 -25.24
CA THR A 424 15.25 11.34 -25.15
C THR A 424 15.35 10.07 -24.30
N GLU A 425 16.52 9.80 -23.69
CA GLU A 425 16.80 8.56 -22.94
C GLU A 425 16.88 8.75 -21.42
N SER A 426 16.96 9.99 -20.89
CA SER A 426 17.05 10.19 -19.44
C SER A 426 15.68 10.07 -18.78
N LEU A 427 15.43 8.96 -18.09
CA LEU A 427 14.24 8.75 -17.27
C LEU A 427 14.22 9.70 -16.07
N VAL A 428 13.08 10.35 -15.84
CA VAL A 428 12.81 11.12 -14.63
C VAL A 428 12.72 10.16 -13.45
N ARG A 429 13.55 10.37 -12.44
CA ARG A 429 13.58 9.51 -11.23
C ARG A 429 12.51 9.87 -10.21
N SER A 430 11.93 11.06 -10.31
CA SER A 430 10.78 11.57 -9.55
C SER A 430 9.47 11.37 -10.34
N HIS A 431 8.42 12.10 -9.97
CA HIS A 431 7.21 12.28 -10.77
C HIS A 431 7.32 13.50 -11.70
N LEU A 432 6.37 13.58 -12.63
CA LEU A 432 6.17 14.68 -13.57
C LEU A 432 4.74 15.20 -13.42
N VAL A 433 4.59 16.52 -13.28
CA VAL A 433 3.31 17.23 -13.38
C VAL A 433 3.38 18.19 -14.56
N THR A 434 2.47 18.04 -15.53
CA THR A 434 2.42 18.89 -16.73
C THR A 434 0.99 19.27 -17.08
N VAL A 435 0.82 20.39 -17.77
CA VAL A 435 -0.47 20.85 -18.27
C VAL A 435 -0.40 20.99 -19.80
N SER A 436 -1.34 20.37 -20.51
CA SER A 436 -1.42 20.46 -21.98
C SER A 436 -1.97 21.82 -22.43
N PRO A 437 -1.78 22.22 -23.70
CA PRO A 437 -2.35 23.46 -24.22
C PRO A 437 -3.88 23.55 -24.13
N SER A 438 -4.59 22.41 -24.15
CA SER A 438 -6.04 22.36 -23.98
C SER A 438 -6.47 22.33 -22.51
N GLY A 439 -5.54 22.17 -21.55
CA GLY A 439 -5.82 22.18 -20.12
C GLY A 439 -5.93 20.79 -19.48
N LEU A 440 -5.39 19.72 -20.08
CA LEU A 440 -5.25 18.43 -19.37
C LEU A 440 -4.05 18.50 -18.44
N LEU A 441 -4.25 18.32 -17.13
CA LEU A 441 -3.13 18.14 -16.19
C LEU A 441 -2.80 16.66 -16.07
N THR A 442 -1.55 16.27 -16.28
CA THR A 442 -1.09 14.88 -16.12
C THR A 442 -0.08 14.80 -14.99
N CYS A 443 -0.35 13.89 -14.04
CA CYS A 443 0.57 13.50 -12.99
C CYS A 443 1.01 12.04 -13.21
N ALA A 444 2.26 11.84 -13.59
CA ALA A 444 2.82 10.55 -13.98
C ALA A 444 4.15 10.26 -13.28
N GLY A 445 4.55 8.99 -13.23
CA GLY A 445 5.79 8.57 -12.59
C GLY A 445 5.67 8.39 -11.09
N GLY A 446 6.76 8.67 -10.38
CA GLY A 446 6.82 8.59 -8.92
C GLY A 446 6.73 7.17 -8.36
N LYS A 447 6.47 7.09 -7.05
CA LYS A 447 6.50 5.85 -6.25
C LYS A 447 5.41 5.88 -5.21
N TRP A 448 5.08 4.69 -4.67
CA TRP A 448 4.20 4.58 -3.51
C TRP A 448 4.68 5.40 -2.31
N THR A 449 5.99 5.48 -2.04
CA THR A 449 6.50 6.29 -0.92
C THR A 449 6.14 7.77 -1.06
N THR A 450 6.16 8.33 -2.26
CA THR A 450 6.01 9.78 -2.51
C THR A 450 4.62 10.17 -3.02
N TYR A 451 3.64 9.25 -3.00
CA TYR A 451 2.31 9.48 -3.58
C TYR A 451 1.63 10.75 -3.05
N ARG A 452 1.84 11.09 -1.77
CA ARG A 452 1.20 12.22 -1.11
C ARG A 452 1.83 13.55 -1.55
N GLN A 453 3.15 13.60 -1.72
CA GLN A 453 3.79 14.75 -2.35
C GLN A 453 3.40 14.91 -3.82
N MET A 454 3.32 13.81 -4.57
CA MET A 454 2.81 13.85 -5.95
C MET A 454 1.39 14.45 -6.01
N ALA A 455 0.57 14.14 -5.02
CA ALA A 455 -0.78 14.69 -4.89
C ALA A 455 -0.76 16.18 -4.56
N GLU A 456 0.07 16.60 -3.59
CA GLU A 456 0.26 18.01 -3.23
C GLU A 456 0.67 18.86 -4.44
N ASP A 457 1.70 18.42 -5.16
CA ASP A 457 2.21 19.12 -6.34
C ASP A 457 1.17 19.20 -7.47
N ALA A 458 0.42 18.11 -7.70
CA ALA A 458 -0.61 18.08 -8.73
C ALA A 458 -1.80 18.99 -8.39
N VAL A 459 -2.21 19.07 -7.13
CA VAL A 459 -3.29 19.97 -6.70
C VAL A 459 -2.82 21.42 -6.68
N ASP A 460 -1.58 21.70 -6.28
CA ASP A 460 -0.98 23.04 -6.35
C ASP A 460 -0.96 23.57 -7.79
N GLU A 461 -0.48 22.74 -8.72
CA GLU A 461 -0.48 23.08 -10.15
C GLU A 461 -1.93 23.25 -10.68
N ALA A 462 -2.86 22.37 -10.29
CA ALA A 462 -4.26 22.47 -10.69
C ALA A 462 -4.92 23.78 -10.22
N ILE A 463 -4.60 24.23 -9.00
CA ILE A 463 -5.12 25.50 -8.45
C ILE A 463 -4.69 26.67 -9.34
N GLY A 464 -3.41 26.72 -9.72
CA GLY A 464 -2.87 27.75 -10.59
C GLY A 464 -3.41 27.66 -12.02
N ALA A 465 -3.36 26.47 -12.62
CA ALA A 465 -3.70 26.25 -14.02
C ALA A 465 -5.19 26.43 -14.33
N PHE A 466 -6.07 26.08 -13.39
CA PHE A 466 -7.53 26.13 -13.58
C PHE A 466 -8.20 27.29 -12.83
N GLY A 467 -7.42 28.16 -12.16
CA GLY A 467 -7.95 29.31 -11.41
C GLY A 467 -8.88 28.90 -10.27
N LEU A 468 -8.57 27.79 -9.59
CA LEU A 468 -9.38 27.27 -8.50
C LEU A 468 -9.15 28.09 -7.23
N THR A 469 -10.15 28.13 -6.36
CA THR A 469 -10.05 28.85 -5.08
C THR A 469 -10.24 27.86 -3.93
N PRO A 470 -9.15 27.37 -3.33
CA PRO A 470 -9.22 26.63 -2.07
C PRO A 470 -9.96 27.44 -1.01
N ARG A 471 -10.69 26.75 -0.13
CA ARG A 471 -11.49 27.41 0.90
C ARG A 471 -11.42 26.64 2.22
N PRO A 472 -11.52 27.33 3.36
CA PRO A 472 -11.71 26.67 4.63
C PRO A 472 -12.94 25.77 4.60
N VAL A 473 -12.80 24.53 5.06
CA VAL A 473 -13.91 23.58 5.18
C VAL A 473 -13.83 22.87 6.53
N ALA A 474 -14.98 22.71 7.17
CA ALA A 474 -15.12 21.87 8.36
C ALA A 474 -15.26 20.42 7.90
N LEU A 475 -14.22 19.61 8.11
CA LEU A 475 -14.26 18.19 7.77
C LEU A 475 -15.17 17.44 8.75
N PRO A 476 -16.03 16.52 8.26
CA PRO A 476 -16.86 15.69 9.12
C PRO A 476 -16.00 14.76 9.97
N ASP A 477 -16.53 14.36 11.13
CA ASP A 477 -15.88 13.33 11.96
C ASP A 477 -16.03 11.96 11.29
N ILE A 478 -14.91 11.40 10.85
CA ILE A 478 -14.82 10.07 10.26
C ILE A 478 -14.34 9.00 11.26
N SER A 479 -14.01 9.39 12.49
CA SER A 479 -13.46 8.49 13.50
C SER A 479 -14.55 7.64 14.17
N GLY A 480 -15.81 8.09 14.16
CA GLY A 480 -16.89 7.44 14.91
C GLY A 480 -16.80 7.63 16.43
N HIS A 481 -15.90 8.51 16.90
CA HIS A 481 -15.69 8.82 18.32
C HIS A 481 -16.27 10.18 18.74
N GLN A 482 -17.02 10.85 17.87
CA GLN A 482 -17.63 12.18 18.08
C GLN A 482 -16.57 13.24 18.37
N LEU A 483 -15.50 13.24 17.59
CA LEU A 483 -14.49 14.29 17.66
C LEU A 483 -15.04 15.61 17.10
N PRO A 484 -14.54 16.76 17.58
CA PRO A 484 -14.82 18.05 16.96
C PRO A 484 -14.37 18.05 15.49
N SER A 485 -15.18 18.63 14.60
CA SER A 485 -14.82 18.78 13.19
C SER A 485 -13.49 19.53 13.03
N LEU A 486 -12.57 18.94 12.26
CA LEU A 486 -11.32 19.58 11.90
C LEU A 486 -11.58 20.62 10.83
N THR A 487 -11.34 21.90 11.13
CA THR A 487 -11.42 22.97 10.12
C THR A 487 -10.08 23.10 9.41
N THR A 488 -10.09 23.00 8.08
CA THR A 488 -8.92 23.26 7.24
C THR A 488 -8.90 24.73 6.79
N ASP A 489 -7.74 25.20 6.33
CA ASP A 489 -7.51 26.58 5.88
C ASP A 489 -7.31 26.70 4.36
N GLY A 490 -7.62 25.63 3.62
CA GLY A 490 -7.39 25.54 2.17
C GLY A 490 -5.96 25.11 1.77
N ARG A 491 -5.04 24.89 2.72
CA ARG A 491 -3.69 24.37 2.44
C ARG A 491 -3.63 22.84 2.51
N CYS A 492 -2.58 22.26 1.94
CA CYS A 492 -2.32 20.83 2.09
C CYS A 492 -2.09 20.47 3.56
N ARG A 493 -2.81 19.46 4.06
CA ARG A 493 -2.64 18.91 5.43
C ARG A 493 -2.54 17.38 5.44
N THR A 494 -2.38 16.77 4.27
CA THR A 494 -2.44 15.32 4.09
C THR A 494 -1.30 14.58 4.79
N LEU A 495 -0.18 15.24 5.09
CA LEU A 495 0.94 14.64 5.84
C LEU A 495 0.55 14.24 7.28
N SER A 496 -0.51 14.82 7.82
CA SER A 496 -1.00 14.56 9.19
C SER A 496 -2.49 14.19 9.23
N THR A 497 -3.10 13.85 8.10
CA THR A 497 -4.52 13.52 8.03
C THR A 497 -4.68 12.01 8.15
N PRO A 498 -5.17 11.46 9.27
CA PRO A 498 -5.31 10.02 9.44
C PRO A 498 -6.32 9.47 8.44
N VAL A 499 -5.97 8.35 7.81
CA VAL A 499 -6.91 7.67 6.91
C VAL A 499 -7.93 6.86 7.71
N LEU A 500 -9.04 6.49 7.06
CA LEU A 500 -10.01 5.53 7.58
C LEU A 500 -9.31 4.29 8.16
N GLY A 501 -9.68 3.91 9.39
CA GLY A 501 -9.05 2.83 10.16
C GLY A 501 -8.04 3.31 11.21
N ALA A 502 -7.48 4.51 11.07
CA ALA A 502 -6.33 4.94 11.88
C ALA A 502 -6.65 5.49 13.28
N HIS A 503 -7.87 5.96 13.54
CA HIS A 503 -8.14 6.82 14.70
C HIS A 503 -8.14 6.04 16.02
N GLY A 504 -8.83 4.90 16.04
CA GLY A 504 -8.90 3.99 17.18
C GLY A 504 -7.83 2.89 17.17
N PHE A 505 -6.91 2.87 16.20
CA PHE A 505 -5.88 1.83 16.11
C PHE A 505 -4.87 1.95 17.25
N SER A 506 -4.56 0.81 17.87
CA SER A 506 -3.41 0.64 18.76
C SER A 506 -2.96 -0.81 18.75
N THR A 507 -1.75 -1.07 19.26
CA THR A 507 -1.25 -2.45 19.43
C THR A 507 -2.12 -3.30 20.36
N SER A 508 -2.95 -2.67 21.21
CA SER A 508 -3.92 -3.34 22.08
C SER A 508 -5.27 -3.64 21.43
N LEU A 509 -5.53 -3.13 20.21
CA LEU A 509 -6.82 -3.31 19.53
C LEU A 509 -7.22 -4.79 19.34
N PRO A 510 -6.32 -5.74 18.97
CA PRO A 510 -6.70 -7.15 18.88
C PRO A 510 -7.32 -7.70 20.18
N SER A 511 -6.71 -7.40 21.33
CA SER A 511 -7.23 -7.82 22.64
C SER A 511 -8.57 -7.15 22.97
N GLN A 512 -8.74 -5.88 22.59
CA GLN A 512 -10.01 -5.16 22.75
C GLN A 512 -11.14 -5.79 21.91
N LEU A 513 -10.85 -6.21 20.67
CA LEU A 513 -11.82 -6.90 19.82
C LEU A 513 -12.26 -8.23 20.45
N MET A 514 -11.30 -9.01 20.97
CA MET A 514 -11.57 -10.27 21.65
C MET A 514 -12.33 -10.12 22.98
N GLU A 515 -12.21 -8.96 23.65
CA GLU A 515 -13.01 -8.65 24.85
C GLU A 515 -14.52 -8.57 24.54
N VAL A 516 -14.87 -8.15 23.32
CA VAL A 516 -16.26 -7.90 22.91
C VAL A 516 -16.82 -9.03 22.04
N TYR A 517 -16.00 -9.62 21.17
CA TYR A 517 -16.39 -10.64 20.20
C TYR A 517 -15.63 -11.95 20.42
N PRO A 518 -16.31 -13.11 20.34
CA PRO A 518 -15.67 -14.42 20.48
C PRO A 518 -14.97 -14.81 19.17
N ILE A 519 -13.78 -14.27 18.93
CA ILE A 519 -12.96 -14.52 17.74
C ILE A 519 -11.56 -15.03 18.11
N ASP A 520 -10.95 -15.76 17.19
CA ASP A 520 -9.58 -16.25 17.33
C ASP A 520 -8.56 -15.09 17.30
N ALA A 521 -7.42 -15.28 17.94
CA ALA A 521 -6.39 -14.23 18.08
C ALA A 521 -5.79 -13.80 16.73
N ASP A 522 -5.63 -14.73 15.79
CA ASP A 522 -5.13 -14.45 14.44
C ASP A 522 -6.14 -13.63 13.63
N VAL A 523 -7.44 -13.90 13.76
CA VAL A 523 -8.52 -13.09 13.18
C VAL A 523 -8.53 -11.70 13.79
N ALA A 524 -8.45 -11.57 15.11
CA ALA A 524 -8.38 -10.26 15.77
C ALA A 524 -7.17 -9.44 15.31
N HIS A 525 -6.00 -10.08 15.18
CA HIS A 525 -4.78 -9.45 14.68
C HIS A 525 -4.91 -9.01 13.21
N HIS A 526 -5.43 -9.90 12.35
CA HIS A 526 -5.72 -9.62 10.94
C HIS A 526 -6.65 -8.41 10.78
N LEU A 527 -7.76 -8.40 11.51
CA LEU A 527 -8.74 -7.31 11.43
C LEU A 527 -8.13 -5.98 11.90
N ALA A 528 -7.39 -5.98 13.01
CA ALA A 528 -6.74 -4.79 13.51
C ALA A 528 -5.68 -4.23 12.53
N THR A 529 -4.93 -5.09 11.84
CA THR A 529 -3.83 -4.70 10.94
C THR A 529 -4.26 -4.51 9.47
N ASN A 530 -5.51 -4.79 9.13
CA ASN A 530 -6.05 -4.52 7.78
C ASN A 530 -7.21 -3.52 7.77
N TYR A 531 -7.94 -3.36 8.88
CA TYR A 531 -9.07 -2.43 8.99
C TYR A 531 -8.87 -1.39 10.10
N GLY A 532 -7.91 -1.58 11.00
CA GLY A 532 -7.73 -0.69 12.14
C GLY A 532 -9.00 -0.62 12.97
N ASP A 533 -9.42 0.58 13.37
CA ASP A 533 -10.68 0.79 14.08
C ASP A 533 -11.92 0.33 13.30
N ARG A 534 -11.86 0.18 11.97
CA ARG A 534 -12.99 -0.35 11.19
C ARG A 534 -13.23 -1.84 11.41
N ALA A 535 -12.33 -2.54 12.09
CA ALA A 535 -12.56 -3.90 12.56
C ALA A 535 -13.88 -4.02 13.37
N TRP A 536 -14.24 -3.00 14.15
CA TRP A 536 -15.52 -2.95 14.87
C TRP A 536 -16.72 -3.02 13.91
N ALA A 537 -16.67 -2.28 12.80
CA ALA A 537 -17.72 -2.28 11.78
C ALA A 537 -17.73 -3.56 10.94
N VAL A 538 -16.57 -4.18 10.72
CA VAL A 538 -16.46 -5.49 10.07
C VAL A 538 -17.18 -6.54 10.90
N LEU A 539 -16.86 -6.65 12.20
CA LEU A 539 -17.49 -7.62 13.11
C LEU A 539 -18.99 -7.35 13.31
N ALA A 540 -19.44 -6.10 13.21
CA ALA A 540 -20.85 -5.75 13.27
C ALA A 540 -21.63 -6.06 11.97
N ALA A 541 -20.95 -6.27 10.84
CA ALA A 541 -21.61 -6.47 9.54
C ALA A 541 -22.35 -7.82 9.43
N SER A 542 -21.95 -8.81 10.22
CA SER A 542 -22.56 -10.14 10.28
C SER A 542 -22.33 -10.78 11.66
N PRO A 543 -23.30 -11.53 12.22
CA PRO A 543 -23.05 -12.34 13.41
C PRO A 543 -22.13 -13.54 13.12
N SER A 544 -21.95 -13.93 11.85
CA SER A 544 -21.06 -15.01 11.46
C SER A 544 -19.60 -14.54 11.42
N VAL A 545 -18.77 -15.25 12.18
CA VAL A 545 -17.29 -15.12 12.16
C VAL A 545 -16.64 -16.34 11.50
N SER A 546 -17.40 -17.07 10.69
CA SER A 546 -16.89 -18.24 9.96
C SER A 546 -15.80 -17.83 8.98
N ARG A 547 -14.70 -18.60 8.97
CA ARG A 547 -13.60 -18.41 8.03
C ARG A 547 -14.04 -18.71 6.60
N VAL A 548 -13.66 -17.85 5.67
CA VAL A 548 -13.85 -18.05 4.22
C VAL A 548 -12.90 -19.13 3.71
N ALA A 549 -11.69 -19.19 4.25
CA ALA A 549 -10.69 -20.21 3.98
C ALA A 549 -10.10 -20.71 5.31
N PRO A 550 -10.11 -22.02 5.62
CA PRO A 550 -9.70 -22.53 6.93
C PRO A 550 -8.28 -22.15 7.37
N SER A 551 -7.34 -22.03 6.42
CA SER A 551 -5.93 -21.74 6.68
C SER A 551 -5.61 -20.24 6.82
N PHE A 552 -6.59 -19.36 6.64
CA PHE A 552 -6.38 -17.92 6.68
C PHE A 552 -7.36 -17.23 7.65
N PRO A 553 -7.01 -16.05 8.18
CA PRO A 553 -7.84 -15.32 9.14
C PRO A 553 -8.99 -14.52 8.50
N PHE A 554 -9.36 -14.84 7.25
CA PHE A 554 -10.43 -14.13 6.56
C PHE A 554 -11.80 -14.68 6.94
N ILE A 555 -12.72 -13.80 7.32
CA ILE A 555 -14.06 -14.17 7.78
C ILE A 555 -15.16 -13.63 6.87
N GLU A 556 -16.33 -14.27 6.90
CA GLU A 556 -17.46 -13.90 6.05
C GLU A 556 -17.92 -12.44 6.25
N SER A 557 -17.81 -11.91 7.47
CA SER A 557 -18.21 -10.54 7.77
C SER A 557 -17.39 -9.50 6.99
N GLU A 558 -16.14 -9.81 6.62
CA GLU A 558 -15.31 -8.97 5.74
C GLU A 558 -15.91 -8.86 4.33
N LEU A 559 -16.48 -9.94 3.80
CA LEU A 559 -17.10 -9.95 2.48
C LEU A 559 -18.28 -8.96 2.43
N ARG A 560 -19.13 -9.00 3.45
CA ARG A 560 -20.29 -8.09 3.57
C ARG A 560 -19.84 -6.66 3.83
N HIS A 561 -18.83 -6.47 4.67
CA HIS A 561 -18.25 -5.15 4.91
C HIS A 561 -17.67 -4.55 3.62
N ALA A 562 -16.96 -5.35 2.82
CA ALA A 562 -16.36 -4.91 1.56
C ALA A 562 -17.39 -4.33 0.58
N VAL A 563 -18.56 -4.97 0.46
CA VAL A 563 -19.67 -4.47 -0.39
C VAL A 563 -20.28 -3.20 0.20
N ARG A 564 -20.66 -3.26 1.48
CA ARG A 564 -21.44 -2.19 2.13
C ARG A 564 -20.64 -0.92 2.39
N SER A 565 -19.34 -1.05 2.63
CA SER A 565 -18.49 0.05 3.12
C SER A 565 -17.24 0.28 2.28
N GLU A 566 -16.82 -0.63 1.40
CA GLU A 566 -15.54 -0.49 0.68
C GLU A 566 -15.66 -0.52 -0.85
N ALA A 567 -16.86 -0.23 -1.35
CA ALA A 567 -17.19 -0.11 -2.77
C ALA A 567 -16.89 -1.37 -3.61
N ALA A 568 -16.81 -2.55 -3.00
CA ALA A 568 -16.59 -3.79 -3.75
C ALA A 568 -17.82 -4.12 -4.60
N CYS A 569 -17.59 -4.33 -5.91
CA CYS A 569 -18.63 -4.58 -6.90
C CYS A 569 -18.46 -5.93 -7.62
N THR A 570 -17.28 -6.56 -7.52
CA THR A 570 -16.96 -7.86 -8.15
C THR A 570 -16.29 -8.81 -7.17
N ALA A 571 -16.27 -10.11 -7.46
CA ALA A 571 -15.55 -11.10 -6.65
C ALA A 571 -14.04 -10.84 -6.61
N ALA A 572 -13.45 -10.38 -7.73
CA ALA A 572 -12.05 -9.97 -7.80
C ALA A 572 -11.73 -8.77 -6.88
N ASP A 573 -12.66 -7.83 -6.69
CA ASP A 573 -12.48 -6.69 -5.77
C ASP A 573 -12.23 -7.16 -4.34
N VAL A 574 -12.94 -8.21 -3.94
CA VAL A 574 -12.87 -8.75 -2.59
C VAL A 574 -11.67 -9.68 -2.44
N ILE A 575 -11.61 -10.75 -3.25
CA ILE A 575 -10.63 -11.82 -3.06
C ILE A 575 -9.19 -11.37 -3.34
N ALA A 576 -9.00 -10.42 -4.26
CA ALA A 576 -7.68 -9.94 -4.64
C ALA A 576 -7.29 -8.63 -3.96
N ARG A 577 -8.23 -7.69 -3.74
CA ARG A 577 -7.91 -6.32 -3.30
C ARG A 577 -8.28 -6.01 -1.85
N ARG A 578 -9.40 -6.51 -1.33
CA ARG A 578 -9.77 -6.33 0.10
C ARG A 578 -9.09 -7.38 0.99
N MET A 579 -9.25 -8.67 0.68
CA MET A 579 -8.66 -9.77 1.46
C MET A 579 -7.22 -10.09 1.06
N ARG A 580 -6.83 -9.81 -0.19
CA ARG A 580 -5.51 -10.20 -0.74
C ARG A 580 -5.27 -11.71 -0.86
N LEU A 581 -6.27 -12.56 -0.65
CA LEU A 581 -6.13 -14.01 -0.69
C LEU A 581 -5.51 -14.51 -2.01
N ALA A 582 -5.90 -13.94 -3.16
CA ALA A 582 -5.31 -14.28 -4.46
C ALA A 582 -3.80 -13.93 -4.60
N PHE A 583 -3.29 -13.02 -3.76
CA PHE A 583 -1.86 -12.70 -3.67
C PHE A 583 -1.11 -13.56 -2.65
N LEU A 584 -1.84 -14.20 -1.72
CA LEU A 584 -1.25 -15.05 -0.69
C LEU A 584 -1.15 -16.50 -1.17
N ASP A 585 -2.24 -17.01 -1.75
CA ASP A 585 -2.34 -18.36 -2.27
C ASP A 585 -3.47 -18.43 -3.31
N VAL A 586 -3.11 -18.57 -4.59
CA VAL A 586 -4.07 -18.56 -5.69
C VAL A 586 -4.95 -19.82 -5.73
N ASP A 587 -4.42 -20.95 -5.26
CA ASP A 587 -5.16 -22.21 -5.17
C ASP A 587 -6.20 -22.13 -4.06
N VAL A 588 -5.85 -21.61 -2.89
CA VAL A 588 -6.82 -21.39 -1.81
C VAL A 588 -7.85 -20.35 -2.21
N ALA A 589 -7.46 -19.31 -2.96
CA ALA A 589 -8.39 -18.33 -3.51
C ALA A 589 -9.41 -18.99 -4.45
N LEU A 590 -9.00 -19.89 -5.35
CA LEU A 590 -9.91 -20.64 -6.22
C LEU A 590 -10.94 -21.45 -5.43
N HIS A 591 -10.52 -22.09 -4.32
CA HIS A 591 -11.43 -22.89 -3.47
C HIS A 591 -12.36 -22.03 -2.61
N ALA A 592 -11.93 -20.83 -2.23
CA ALA A 592 -12.75 -19.86 -1.50
C ALA A 592 -13.78 -19.15 -2.40
N LEU A 593 -13.50 -19.06 -3.70
CA LEU A 593 -14.26 -18.27 -4.66
C LEU A 593 -15.77 -18.59 -4.71
N PRO A 594 -16.24 -19.86 -4.66
CA PRO A 594 -17.67 -20.14 -4.65
C PRO A 594 -18.40 -19.46 -3.49
N ARG A 595 -17.84 -19.54 -2.27
CA ARG A 595 -18.42 -18.93 -1.08
C ARG A 595 -18.39 -17.41 -1.15
N VAL A 596 -17.32 -16.84 -1.68
CA VAL A 596 -17.22 -15.39 -1.94
C VAL A 596 -18.33 -14.94 -2.88
N ILE A 597 -18.50 -15.62 -4.02
CA ILE A 597 -19.55 -15.28 -5.00
C ILE A 597 -20.94 -15.42 -4.39
N ASP A 598 -21.20 -16.45 -3.58
CA ASP A 598 -22.52 -16.64 -2.95
C ASP A 598 -22.87 -15.49 -2.00
N VAL A 599 -21.92 -15.07 -1.15
CA VAL A 599 -22.15 -13.96 -0.22
C VAL A 599 -22.31 -12.64 -0.97
N LEU A 600 -21.52 -12.40 -2.01
CA LEU A 600 -21.67 -11.20 -2.84
C LEU A 600 -22.99 -11.19 -3.62
N ALA A 601 -23.44 -12.35 -4.10
CA ALA A 601 -24.71 -12.49 -4.78
C ALA A 601 -25.89 -12.17 -3.85
N GLU A 602 -25.81 -12.55 -2.57
CA GLU A 602 -26.78 -12.16 -1.55
C GLU A 602 -26.81 -10.64 -1.33
N GLU A 603 -25.63 -10.00 -1.19
CA GLU A 603 -25.53 -8.55 -0.91
C GLU A 603 -25.90 -7.66 -2.11
N LEU A 604 -25.59 -8.11 -3.32
CA LEU A 604 -25.77 -7.34 -4.56
C LEU A 604 -26.94 -7.83 -5.43
N ALA A 605 -27.71 -8.81 -4.93
CA ALA A 605 -28.83 -9.43 -5.63
C ALA A 605 -28.46 -9.96 -7.03
N TRP A 606 -27.34 -10.69 -7.15
CA TRP A 606 -26.89 -11.24 -8.43
C TRP A 606 -27.76 -12.40 -8.91
N SER A 607 -28.02 -12.44 -10.22
CA SER A 607 -28.60 -13.61 -10.87
C SER A 607 -27.59 -14.75 -10.98
N GLU A 608 -28.05 -15.99 -11.20
CA GLU A 608 -27.16 -17.13 -11.45
C GLU A 608 -26.25 -16.89 -12.68
N SER A 609 -26.74 -16.19 -13.70
CA SER A 609 -25.91 -15.78 -14.85
C SER A 609 -24.79 -14.83 -14.44
N ARG A 610 -25.06 -13.86 -13.55
CA ARG A 610 -24.01 -12.97 -13.03
C ARG A 610 -23.01 -13.73 -12.16
N LYS A 611 -23.45 -14.68 -11.34
CA LYS A 611 -22.55 -15.53 -10.54
C LYS A 611 -21.58 -16.32 -11.41
N GLU A 612 -22.07 -16.85 -12.53
CA GLU A 612 -21.22 -17.57 -13.49
C GLU A 612 -20.27 -16.62 -14.25
N GLN A 613 -20.72 -15.40 -14.58
CA GLN A 613 -19.83 -14.38 -15.14
C GLN A 613 -18.69 -14.02 -14.17
N GLU A 614 -19.01 -13.81 -12.89
CA GLU A 614 -18.04 -13.51 -11.83
C GLU A 614 -17.05 -14.65 -11.62
N TRP A 615 -17.50 -15.90 -11.71
CA TRP A 615 -16.63 -17.07 -11.72
C TRP A 615 -15.62 -16.99 -12.86
N ARG A 616 -16.10 -16.89 -14.11
CA ARG A 616 -15.23 -16.86 -15.30
C ARG A 616 -14.24 -15.71 -15.29
N ASP A 617 -14.70 -14.51 -14.95
CA ASP A 617 -13.85 -13.31 -14.95
C ASP A 617 -12.80 -13.38 -13.84
N THR A 618 -13.18 -13.87 -12.65
CA THR A 618 -12.24 -13.98 -11.53
C THR A 618 -11.23 -15.10 -11.74
N VAL A 619 -11.62 -16.25 -12.29
CA VAL A 619 -10.69 -17.33 -12.66
C VAL A 619 -9.72 -16.86 -13.76
N ARG A 620 -10.21 -16.10 -14.75
CA ARG A 620 -9.34 -15.47 -15.76
C ARG A 620 -8.34 -14.51 -15.12
N PHE A 621 -8.78 -13.65 -14.21
CA PHE A 621 -7.89 -12.75 -13.46
C PHE A 621 -6.84 -13.53 -12.67
N MET A 622 -7.19 -14.68 -12.06
CA MET A 622 -6.26 -15.51 -11.29
C MET A 622 -5.11 -16.09 -12.14
N ARG A 623 -5.23 -16.12 -13.48
CA ARG A 623 -4.09 -16.37 -14.37
C ARG A 623 -2.94 -15.39 -14.13
N SER A 624 -3.25 -14.10 -13.96
CA SER A 624 -2.26 -13.08 -13.61
C SER A 624 -1.67 -13.26 -12.21
N MET A 625 -2.34 -14.05 -11.37
CA MET A 625 -1.90 -14.42 -10.02
C MET A 625 -1.11 -15.74 -9.98
N GLY A 626 -0.85 -16.34 -11.14
CA GLY A 626 -0.06 -17.57 -11.26
C GLY A 626 -0.86 -18.87 -11.15
N LEU A 627 -2.20 -18.83 -11.33
CA LEU A 627 -3.05 -20.02 -11.44
C LEU A 627 -2.65 -20.86 -12.66
N ASP A 628 -2.56 -22.17 -12.48
CA ASP A 628 -2.15 -23.08 -13.54
C ASP A 628 -3.15 -23.11 -14.70
N GLU A 629 -2.64 -23.28 -15.92
CA GLU A 629 -3.45 -23.26 -17.16
C GLU A 629 -4.51 -24.37 -17.18
N ASP A 630 -4.24 -25.54 -16.59
CA ASP A 630 -5.19 -26.66 -16.49
C ASP A 630 -6.38 -26.34 -15.56
N LYS A 631 -6.22 -25.38 -14.65
CA LYS A 631 -7.29 -24.94 -13.73
C LYS A 631 -8.14 -23.81 -14.28
N LEU A 632 -7.76 -23.17 -15.39
CA LEU A 632 -8.53 -22.07 -15.97
C LEU A 632 -9.88 -22.51 -16.55
N GLY A 633 -10.01 -23.79 -16.92
CA GLY A 633 -11.25 -24.38 -17.43
C GLY A 633 -12.17 -24.98 -16.37
N VAL A 634 -11.79 -24.91 -15.09
CA VAL A 634 -12.54 -25.49 -13.98
C VAL A 634 -13.87 -24.75 -13.78
N THR A 635 -14.95 -25.49 -13.55
CA THR A 635 -16.25 -24.91 -13.25
C THR A 635 -16.43 -24.67 -11.75
N ARG A 636 -17.34 -23.76 -11.39
CA ARG A 636 -17.72 -23.52 -9.99
C ARG A 636 -18.22 -24.82 -9.32
N GLU A 637 -18.97 -25.63 -10.05
CA GLU A 637 -19.50 -26.91 -9.54
C GLU A 637 -18.38 -27.91 -9.26
N ASP A 638 -17.32 -27.96 -10.07
CA ASP A 638 -16.19 -28.87 -9.84
C ASP A 638 -15.46 -28.58 -8.53
N VAL A 639 -15.33 -27.31 -8.15
CA VAL A 639 -14.75 -26.91 -6.86
C VAL A 639 -15.69 -27.25 -5.70
N VAL A 640 -16.98 -26.93 -5.82
CA VAL A 640 -17.98 -27.20 -4.76
C VAL A 640 -18.13 -28.71 -4.50
N THR A 641 -18.09 -29.52 -5.56
CA THR A 641 -18.19 -30.99 -5.46
C THR A 641 -16.87 -31.68 -5.10
N GLY A 642 -15.77 -30.92 -4.93
CA GLY A 642 -14.47 -31.45 -4.52
C GLY A 642 -13.74 -32.24 -5.61
N LYS A 643 -14.10 -32.09 -6.89
CA LYS A 643 -13.39 -32.71 -8.02
C LYS A 643 -12.03 -32.06 -8.25
N VAL A 644 -11.88 -30.79 -7.88
CA VAL A 644 -10.61 -30.06 -7.92
C VAL A 644 -9.87 -30.32 -6.61
N ARG A 645 -8.69 -30.92 -6.72
CA ARG A 645 -7.82 -31.09 -5.54
C ARG A 645 -7.04 -29.81 -5.33
N ALA A 646 -7.12 -29.25 -4.13
CA ALA A 646 -6.14 -28.25 -3.70
C ALA A 646 -4.72 -28.84 -3.81
N ARG A 647 -3.76 -28.04 -4.29
CA ARG A 647 -2.35 -28.37 -4.09
C ARG A 647 -2.14 -28.59 -2.60
N ARG A 648 -1.43 -29.66 -2.25
CA ARG A 648 -1.14 -30.00 -0.86
C ARG A 648 -0.44 -28.78 -0.26
N ALA A 649 -1.12 -28.01 0.58
CA ALA A 649 -0.49 -26.88 1.25
C ALA A 649 0.76 -27.40 1.95
N LEU A 650 1.95 -26.95 1.50
CA LEU A 650 3.24 -27.25 2.11
C LEU A 650 3.25 -26.62 3.51
N GLY A 651 2.59 -27.28 4.46
CA GLY A 651 2.36 -26.73 5.80
C GLY A 651 1.07 -27.15 6.49
N ALA A 652 0.11 -27.80 5.83
CA ALA A 652 -1.08 -28.35 6.47
C ALA A 652 -0.76 -29.62 7.31
N LYS A 653 0.05 -29.45 8.35
CA LYS A 653 -0.30 -30.07 9.63
C LYS A 653 -1.25 -29.10 10.33
N GLU A 654 -2.09 -29.63 11.22
CA GLU A 654 -3.10 -28.94 12.04
C GLU A 654 -2.78 -27.45 12.31
N PRO A 655 -3.80 -26.56 12.40
CA PRO A 655 -3.57 -25.15 12.75
C PRO A 655 -2.64 -25.14 13.95
N ALA A 656 -1.40 -24.67 13.72
CA ALA A 656 -0.37 -24.85 14.70
C ALA A 656 -0.81 -24.06 15.92
N LYS A 657 -1.21 -24.78 16.97
CA LYS A 657 -1.59 -24.21 18.27
C LYS A 657 -0.48 -23.34 18.85
N ASP A 658 0.73 -23.46 18.29
CA ASP A 658 1.96 -22.81 18.72
C ASP A 658 2.68 -22.03 17.59
N VAL A 659 1.98 -21.53 16.56
CA VAL A 659 2.58 -20.42 15.79
C VAL A 659 2.57 -19.20 16.72
N GLU A 660 3.69 -18.94 17.38
CA GLU A 660 4.01 -17.59 17.85
C GLU A 660 3.99 -16.67 16.62
N ILE A 661 2.80 -16.13 16.32
CA ILE A 661 2.70 -14.90 15.56
C ILE A 661 3.55 -13.93 16.38
N PRO A 662 4.61 -13.34 15.82
CA PRO A 662 5.45 -12.40 16.55
C PRO A 662 4.61 -11.14 16.81
N LEU A 663 3.81 -11.22 17.86
CA LEU A 663 3.17 -10.10 18.50
C LEU A 663 4.36 -9.32 19.05
N GLY A 664 4.73 -8.20 18.41
CA GLY A 664 5.94 -7.45 18.74
C GLY A 664 6.15 -7.38 20.27
N ARG A 665 7.41 -7.55 20.72
CA ARG A 665 7.90 -7.78 22.11
C ARG A 665 7.05 -7.33 23.30
N GLU A 666 6.23 -6.30 23.16
CA GLU A 666 5.35 -5.77 24.19
C GLU A 666 4.05 -6.57 24.41
N LEU A 667 3.54 -7.27 23.39
CA LEU A 667 2.38 -8.15 23.53
C LEU A 667 2.72 -9.48 24.24
N GLU A 668 3.91 -10.03 24.01
CA GLU A 668 4.43 -11.15 24.82
C GLU A 668 4.54 -10.78 26.30
N ALA A 669 4.97 -9.54 26.60
CA ALA A 669 5.07 -9.04 27.97
C ALA A 669 3.71 -8.71 28.61
N GLY A 670 2.70 -8.32 27.80
CA GLY A 670 1.34 -8.06 28.26
C GLY A 670 0.55 -9.34 28.57
N ALA A 671 0.70 -10.38 27.75
CA ALA A 671 0.04 -11.67 27.96
C ALA A 671 0.49 -12.36 29.26
N MET A 672 1.76 -12.24 29.64
CA MET A 672 2.25 -12.80 30.91
C MET A 672 1.77 -12.05 32.16
N ARG A 673 1.30 -10.80 32.05
CA ARG A 673 0.83 -10.03 33.22
C ARG A 673 -0.63 -10.28 33.60
N ASN A 674 -1.43 -10.85 32.71
CA ASN A 674 -2.83 -11.18 32.99
C ASN A 674 -3.04 -12.67 33.33
N ALA A 675 -1.96 -13.47 33.34
CA ALA A 675 -1.96 -14.88 33.72
C ALA A 675 -1.36 -15.14 35.12
N ALA A 676 -1.20 -14.10 35.94
CA ALA A 676 -0.73 -14.18 37.33
C ALA A 676 -1.73 -13.56 38.30
#